data_AF-A0A8H5C121-F1
#
_entry.id   AF-A0A8H5C121-F1
#
_cell.length_a   1.000
_cell.length_b   1.000
_cell.length_c   1.000
_cell.angle_alpha   90.00
_cell.angle_beta   90.00
_cell.angle_gamma   90.00
#
_symmetry.space_group_name_H-M   'P 1'
#
loop_
_entity.id
_entity.type
_entity.pdbx_description
1 polymer ?
#
loop_
_entity_poly.entity_id
_entity_poly.type
_entity_poly.pdbx_seq_one_letter_code
_entity_poly.pdbx_strand_id
1 'polypeptide(L)'
;MVLRIFRHRNVEFLVAPYLAWAQLIYLQRHSKSYIHAIHGATDTLLYPGVDKLITSLDLLSPTPTFTYVSKRSILQELSVTEDQFLDICILVGSESHSPFPPTIHEQALKATVDMVKYYKTGHAAVSAFAEHPAVKSVGYLEQFARTRSMVKYSLVLSSEGTVLPLPVALPSPHHNTHSSHNAHNNTHSNNAHPTAADIPSDLHDIFTHRLPDEIFFYLSRGLLGPQSLVWLTTGQIVETPPLDNGETNEYKRFVKEVVTEGQTGPRATAVALVSSVANAFWAGRKVQGVFWFEGGVPQGHGHGHAGGLGGGKFVGHNSAPTTQLVERVAGWNVPYAVIEEELRRQNSSTIDFALALGATATEKLAARTKMKPGAPLEKKDEVVANVIWRFLELRGFLLNTHTHSALARAMAAGIASARVNDKFQDPLYLFLELVRAGVMHGHLWSGRAFSGGPSFGGDDEKSSMLLVMRVLSIVPLNFKAQPWSAPLSRELLVFNSFVRSLTRALRTLLEVTSLNMLLRNDARRARDDFLDIALSLPFQTDVNTGFGVLAKVYLDALTHINGRQRVTDPNAEGVREAKGLALEICEETFLGVREVRREVERGFRFWDVCLGAVRRLGEEGAVLREVGEQFEAAEAWLGPMRP
;
A
#
# COMPACT_ATOMS: atom_id res chain seq x y z
N MET A 1 -7.31 -2.81 5.66
CA MET A 1 -8.08 -3.75 6.51
C MET A 1 -8.58 -3.11 7.81
N VAL A 2 -7.74 -2.41 8.59
CA VAL A 2 -8.15 -1.78 9.88
C VAL A 2 -9.23 -0.70 9.71
N LEU A 3 -9.06 0.24 8.77
CA LEU A 3 -10.04 1.30 8.54
C LEU A 3 -11.44 0.77 8.17
N ARG A 4 -11.52 -0.37 7.47
CA ARG A 4 -12.79 -1.05 7.19
C ARG A 4 -13.47 -1.50 8.49
N ILE A 5 -12.71 -2.08 9.42
CA ILE A 5 -13.22 -2.49 10.73
C ILE A 5 -13.71 -1.28 11.52
N PHE A 6 -12.94 -0.18 11.50
CA PHE A 6 -13.35 1.08 12.14
C PHE A 6 -14.65 1.61 11.56
N ARG A 7 -14.78 1.63 10.23
CA ARG A 7 -16.03 2.01 9.55
C ARG A 7 -17.22 1.16 9.97
N HIS A 8 -17.08 -0.17 10.02
CA HIS A 8 -18.16 -1.07 10.44
C HIS A 8 -18.54 -0.93 11.91
N ARG A 9 -17.58 -0.57 12.77
CA ARG A 9 -17.80 -0.39 14.21
C ARG A 9 -18.09 1.07 14.60
N ASN A 10 -18.25 1.97 13.63
CA ASN A 10 -18.40 3.42 13.85
C ASN A 10 -17.30 4.00 14.76
N VAL A 11 -16.07 3.55 14.60
CA VAL A 11 -14.89 4.09 15.29
C VAL A 11 -14.31 5.22 14.45
N GLU A 12 -14.18 6.41 15.05
CA GLU A 12 -13.55 7.55 14.40
C GLU A 12 -12.04 7.30 14.21
N PHE A 13 -11.51 7.80 13.10
CA PHE A 13 -10.09 7.71 12.80
C PHE A 13 -9.61 8.98 12.11
N LEU A 14 -8.31 9.19 12.20
CA LEU A 14 -7.60 10.22 11.47
C LEU A 14 -6.20 9.71 11.15
N VAL A 15 -5.80 9.82 9.88
CA VAL A 15 -4.41 9.55 9.47
C VAL A 15 -3.61 10.84 9.59
N ALA A 16 -2.59 10.85 10.46
CA ALA A 16 -1.73 12.01 10.62
C ALA A 16 -0.92 12.27 9.33
N PRO A 17 -0.59 13.54 9.02
CA PRO A 17 0.20 13.86 7.83
C PRO A 17 1.63 13.31 7.92
N TYR A 18 2.17 13.23 9.14
CA TYR A 18 3.49 12.66 9.43
C TYR A 18 3.39 11.75 10.65
N LEU A 19 3.72 12.25 11.85
CA LEU A 19 3.83 11.47 13.07
C LEU A 19 2.51 11.46 13.85
N ALA A 20 2.01 10.26 14.16
CA ALA A 20 0.70 10.09 14.81
C ALA A 20 0.65 10.70 16.22
N TRP A 21 1.73 10.59 17.00
CA TRP A 21 1.78 11.12 18.36
C TRP A 21 1.74 12.66 18.39
N ALA A 22 2.41 13.35 17.45
CA ALA A 22 2.31 14.81 17.34
C ALA A 22 0.85 15.25 17.07
N GLN A 23 0.15 14.52 16.21
CA GLN A 23 -1.26 14.75 15.94
C GLN A 23 -2.15 14.50 17.17
N LEU A 24 -1.88 13.44 17.94
CA LEU A 24 -2.60 13.16 19.20
C LEU A 24 -2.39 14.29 20.22
N ILE A 25 -1.18 14.83 20.32
CA ILE A 25 -0.87 15.96 21.20
C ILE A 25 -1.65 17.21 20.79
N TYR A 26 -1.70 17.50 19.49
CA TYR A 26 -2.56 18.57 18.97
C TYR A 26 -4.02 18.37 19.39
N LEU A 27 -4.57 17.17 19.20
CA LEU A 27 -5.96 16.86 19.54
C LEU A 27 -6.24 17.00 21.05
N GLN A 28 -5.30 16.56 21.91
CA GLN A 28 -5.44 16.63 23.36
C GLN A 28 -5.39 18.09 23.85
N ARG A 29 -4.46 18.88 23.31
CA ARG A 29 -4.19 20.26 23.75
C ARG A 29 -4.97 21.32 22.99
N HIS A 30 -5.77 20.92 22.00
CA HIS A 30 -6.69 21.82 21.32
C HIS A 30 -7.67 22.47 22.31
N SER A 31 -8.17 23.67 22.01
CA SER A 31 -9.12 24.39 22.88
C SER A 31 -10.43 23.64 23.15
N LYS A 32 -10.81 22.76 22.22
CA LYS A 32 -11.97 21.85 22.35
C LYS A 32 -11.65 20.52 23.06
N SER A 33 -10.37 20.24 23.34
CA SER A 33 -9.90 18.98 23.92
C SER A 33 -10.53 17.74 23.26
N TYR A 34 -10.26 17.54 21.96
CA TYR A 34 -10.86 16.45 21.18
C TYR A 34 -10.60 15.06 21.79
N ILE A 35 -9.49 14.90 22.51
CA ILE A 35 -9.18 13.71 23.31
C ILE A 35 -8.69 14.12 24.70
N HIS A 36 -8.85 13.23 25.68
CA HIS A 36 -8.45 13.48 27.08
C HIS A 36 -7.12 12.81 27.45
N ALA A 37 -6.84 11.65 26.86
CA ALA A 37 -5.67 10.83 27.16
C ALA A 37 -5.09 10.23 25.89
N ILE A 38 -3.79 9.92 25.95
CA ILE A 38 -3.04 9.33 24.84
C ILE A 38 -2.56 7.94 25.28
N HIS A 39 -2.81 6.95 24.44
CA HIS A 39 -2.21 5.62 24.51
C HIS A 39 -1.30 5.46 23.29
N GLY A 40 -0.03 5.15 23.51
CA GLY A 40 0.94 5.06 22.42
C GLY A 40 2.38 4.87 22.88
N ALA A 41 3.31 5.05 21.95
CA ALA A 41 4.74 4.91 22.20
C ALA A 41 5.27 5.95 23.20
N THR A 42 6.29 5.56 23.97
CA THR A 42 6.99 6.42 24.93
C THR A 42 7.60 7.67 24.30
N ASP A 43 7.86 7.65 22.99
CA ASP A 43 8.32 8.79 22.20
C ASP A 43 7.37 10.00 22.28
N THR A 44 6.09 9.78 22.64
CA THR A 44 5.14 10.86 22.92
C THR A 44 5.63 11.76 24.07
N LEU A 45 6.38 11.21 25.04
CA LEU A 45 6.94 11.97 26.16
C LEU A 45 8.07 12.92 25.74
N LEU A 46 8.64 12.77 24.54
CA LEU A 46 9.64 13.70 24.00
C LEU A 46 9.04 15.10 23.79
N TYR A 47 7.74 15.18 23.56
CA TYR A 47 7.07 16.41 23.17
C TYR A 47 6.81 17.33 24.36
N PRO A 48 6.93 18.66 24.16
CA PRO A 48 6.65 19.62 25.21
C PRO A 48 5.16 19.63 25.59
N GLY A 49 4.87 19.70 26.89
CA GLY A 49 3.52 19.83 27.42
C GLY A 49 2.71 18.53 27.48
N VAL A 50 3.35 17.37 27.31
CA VAL A 50 2.76 16.05 27.57
C VAL A 50 3.14 15.61 28.98
N ASP A 51 2.16 15.33 29.84
CA ASP A 51 2.42 14.84 31.21
C ASP A 51 2.11 13.35 31.37
N LYS A 52 0.90 12.91 31.03
CA LYS A 52 0.45 11.54 31.25
C LYS A 52 0.35 10.77 29.93
N LEU A 53 0.97 9.60 29.88
CA LEU A 53 0.92 8.67 28.75
C LEU A 53 0.50 7.29 29.24
N ILE A 54 -0.54 6.71 28.65
CA ILE A 54 -0.93 5.33 28.90
C ILE A 54 0.02 4.41 28.13
N THR A 55 0.67 3.48 28.81
CA THR A 55 1.69 2.57 28.23
C THR A 55 1.22 1.12 28.13
N SER A 56 0.19 0.74 28.88
CA SER A 56 -0.45 -0.57 28.76
C SER A 56 -1.95 -0.46 28.96
N LEU A 57 -2.70 -1.26 28.20
CA LEU A 57 -4.14 -1.43 28.29
C LEU A 57 -4.46 -2.92 28.34
N ASP A 58 -5.10 -3.37 29.42
CA ASP A 58 -5.76 -4.66 29.49
C ASP A 58 -7.27 -4.45 29.52
N LEU A 59 -7.89 -4.65 28.36
CA LEU A 59 -9.33 -4.53 28.18
C LEU A 59 -10.05 -5.88 28.15
N LEU A 60 -9.29 -7.00 28.21
CA LEU A 60 -9.84 -8.35 28.07
C LEU A 60 -10.08 -9.01 29.42
N SER A 61 -9.38 -8.58 30.47
CA SER A 61 -9.64 -9.07 31.82
C SER A 61 -11.03 -8.66 32.32
N PRO A 62 -11.63 -9.44 33.25
CA PRO A 62 -12.92 -9.10 33.86
C PRO A 62 -12.96 -7.72 34.54
N THR A 63 -11.79 -7.23 34.95
CA THR A 63 -11.59 -5.89 35.50
C THR A 63 -10.60 -5.14 34.61
N PRO A 64 -11.06 -4.43 33.58
CA PRO A 64 -10.17 -3.70 32.68
C PRO A 64 -9.25 -2.75 33.44
N THR A 65 -7.96 -2.81 33.14
CA THR A 65 -6.93 -1.96 33.79
C THR A 65 -6.04 -1.30 32.75
N PHE A 66 -5.39 -0.21 33.16
CA PHE A 66 -4.38 0.45 32.35
C PHE A 66 -3.26 0.96 33.24
N THR A 67 -2.06 1.06 32.68
CA THR A 67 -0.91 1.69 33.34
C THR A 67 -0.54 2.96 32.61
N TYR A 68 -0.11 3.98 33.37
CA TYR A 68 0.34 5.24 32.79
C TYR A 68 1.63 5.71 33.43
N VAL A 69 2.39 6.48 32.68
CA VAL A 69 3.62 7.13 33.10
C VAL A 69 3.38 8.64 33.20
N SER A 70 3.98 9.25 34.23
CA SER A 70 3.95 10.69 34.50
C SER A 70 5.30 11.31 34.16
N LYS A 71 5.36 12.15 33.13
CA LYS A 71 6.56 12.89 32.73
C LYS A 71 7.06 13.75 33.88
N ARG A 72 6.15 14.43 34.60
CA ARG A 72 6.52 15.25 35.76
C ARG A 72 7.28 14.46 36.82
N SER A 73 6.87 13.22 37.10
CA SER A 73 7.56 12.36 38.07
C SER A 73 8.98 12.03 37.61
N ILE A 74 9.16 11.71 36.32
CA ILE A 74 10.48 11.45 35.73
C ILE A 74 11.37 12.70 35.79
N LEU A 75 10.84 13.88 35.45
CA LEU A 75 11.59 15.13 35.50
C LEU A 75 12.08 15.46 36.92
N GLN A 76 11.24 15.21 37.94
CA GLN A 76 11.58 15.40 39.35
C GLN A 76 12.67 14.43 39.81
N GLU A 77 12.53 13.14 39.49
CA GLU A 77 13.51 12.11 39.85
C GLU A 77 14.87 12.37 39.19
N LEU A 78 14.88 12.71 37.91
CA LEU A 78 16.10 13.05 37.19
C LEU A 78 16.64 14.45 37.53
N SER A 79 15.85 15.32 38.16
CA SER A 79 16.19 16.73 38.42
C SER A 79 16.64 17.47 37.15
N VAL A 80 15.83 17.39 36.08
CA VAL A 80 16.10 18.01 34.78
C VAL A 80 14.87 18.79 34.28
N THR A 81 15.10 19.77 33.41
CA THR A 81 14.02 20.49 32.73
C THR A 81 13.42 19.67 31.58
N GLU A 82 12.27 20.10 31.05
CA GLU A 82 11.64 19.44 29.89
C GLU A 82 12.54 19.48 28.63
N ASP A 83 13.24 20.60 28.41
CA ASP A 83 14.20 20.75 27.32
C ASP A 83 15.42 19.83 27.48
N GLN A 84 15.92 19.70 28.71
CA GLN A 84 17.03 18.78 29.03
C GLN A 84 16.58 17.33 28.90
N PHE A 85 15.35 16.99 29.29
CA PHE A 85 14.81 15.66 29.13
C PHE A 85 14.71 15.26 27.66
N LEU A 86 14.20 16.15 26.80
CA LEU A 86 14.22 15.93 25.34
C LEU A 86 15.65 15.66 24.84
N ASP A 87 16.61 16.49 25.24
CA ASP A 87 18.01 16.32 24.86
C ASP A 87 18.56 14.96 25.32
N ILE A 88 18.33 14.59 26.58
CA ILE A 88 18.76 13.30 27.14
C ILE A 88 18.17 12.14 26.34
N CYS A 89 16.87 12.15 26.05
CA CYS A 89 16.23 11.07 25.30
C CYS A 89 16.75 10.95 23.87
N ILE A 90 17.08 12.07 23.21
CA ILE A 90 17.71 12.02 21.87
C ILE A 90 19.09 11.36 21.97
N LEU A 91 19.90 11.75 22.97
CA LEU A 91 21.26 11.25 23.17
C LEU A 91 21.31 9.79 23.63
N VAL A 92 20.32 9.32 24.39
CA VAL A 92 20.19 7.89 24.74
C VAL A 92 19.85 7.04 23.51
N GLY A 93 19.24 7.64 22.48
CA GLY A 93 18.87 6.97 21.24
C GLY A 93 17.48 6.33 21.31
N SER A 94 16.91 6.09 20.13
CA SER A 94 15.65 5.37 19.93
C SER A 94 15.75 4.57 18.63
N GLU A 95 14.67 3.87 18.25
CA GLU A 95 14.59 3.24 16.93
C GLU A 95 14.73 4.25 15.78
N SER A 96 14.37 5.52 16.01
CA SER A 96 14.39 6.57 14.97
C SER A 96 15.73 7.29 14.84
N HIS A 97 16.62 7.20 15.84
CA HIS A 97 17.90 7.93 15.84
C HIS A 97 18.94 7.25 16.72
N SER A 98 20.18 7.24 16.23
CA SER A 98 21.30 6.58 16.89
C SER A 98 21.63 7.19 18.25
N PRO A 99 22.06 6.36 19.23
CA PRO A 99 22.55 6.85 20.51
C PRO A 99 23.84 7.67 20.32
N PHE A 100 24.09 8.58 21.25
CA PHE A 100 25.27 9.42 21.25
C PHE A 100 26.52 8.57 21.55
N PRO A 101 27.49 8.47 20.61
CA PRO A 101 28.58 7.51 20.71
C PRO A 101 29.36 7.52 22.03
N PRO A 102 29.69 8.69 22.62
CA PRO A 102 30.42 8.75 23.90
C PRO A 102 29.68 8.16 25.10
N THR A 103 28.36 7.97 25.06
CA THR A 103 27.56 7.44 26.17
C THR A 103 26.99 6.05 25.92
N ILE A 104 27.47 5.33 24.91
CA ILE A 104 27.02 3.95 24.62
C ILE A 104 27.68 2.96 25.59
N HIS A 105 27.03 2.69 26.71
CA HIS A 105 27.42 1.66 27.68
C HIS A 105 26.24 1.24 28.57
N GLU A 106 26.42 0.25 29.46
CA GLU A 106 25.35 -0.29 30.32
C GLU A 106 24.66 0.74 31.23
N GLN A 107 25.30 1.88 31.49
CA GLN A 107 24.77 3.00 32.31
C GLN A 107 24.48 4.24 31.46
N ALA A 108 24.19 4.07 30.16
CA ALA A 108 24.01 5.15 29.20
C ALA A 108 23.13 6.28 29.74
N LEU A 109 21.94 5.96 30.26
CA LEU A 109 21.00 6.96 30.77
C LEU A 109 21.62 7.86 31.85
N LYS A 110 22.29 7.28 32.85
CA LYS A 110 22.89 8.05 33.95
C LYS A 110 24.01 8.94 33.43
N ALA A 111 24.91 8.40 32.61
CA ALA A 111 26.01 9.16 32.03
C ALA A 111 25.51 10.31 31.14
N THR A 112 24.48 10.07 30.33
CA THR A 112 23.85 11.10 29.51
C THR A 112 23.19 12.18 30.36
N VAL A 113 22.48 11.81 31.44
CA VAL A 113 21.88 12.78 32.39
C VAL A 113 22.96 13.67 33.01
N ASP A 114 24.03 13.07 33.53
CA ASP A 114 25.11 13.81 34.18
C ASP A 114 25.83 14.75 33.20
N MET A 115 26.05 14.28 31.96
CA MET A 115 26.65 15.07 30.90
C MET A 115 25.78 16.27 30.49
N VAL A 116 24.47 16.07 30.28
CA VAL A 116 23.55 17.18 29.94
C VAL A 116 23.43 18.18 31.10
N LYS A 117 23.45 17.72 32.36
CA LYS A 117 23.48 18.61 33.53
C LYS A 117 24.77 19.42 33.63
N TYR A 118 25.90 18.82 33.27
CA TYR A 118 27.21 19.48 33.25
C TYR A 118 27.26 20.57 32.17
N TYR A 119 26.97 20.21 30.91
CA TYR A 119 26.98 21.14 29.76
C TYR A 119 25.72 22.00 29.64
N LYS A 120 24.73 21.83 30.53
CA LYS A 120 23.43 22.51 30.59
C LYS A 120 22.44 22.21 29.47
N THR A 121 22.91 21.89 28.26
CA THR A 121 22.08 21.52 27.09
C THR A 121 22.71 20.36 26.34
N GLY A 122 21.89 19.59 25.62
CA GLY A 122 22.36 18.54 24.73
C GLY A 122 23.18 19.09 23.57
N HIS A 123 22.82 20.25 23.02
CA HIS A 123 23.62 20.89 21.97
C HIS A 123 25.03 21.22 22.46
N ALA A 124 25.19 21.84 23.63
CA ALA A 124 26.50 22.12 24.20
C ALA A 124 27.29 20.84 24.50
N ALA A 125 26.62 19.79 24.97
CA ALA A 125 27.23 18.49 25.19
C ALA A 125 27.76 17.90 23.87
N VAL A 126 26.95 17.82 22.82
CA VAL A 126 27.39 17.26 21.52
C VAL A 126 28.49 18.11 20.89
N SER A 127 28.37 19.44 20.94
CA SER A 127 29.37 20.37 20.41
C SER A 127 30.73 20.22 21.10
N ALA A 128 30.76 19.94 22.40
CA ALA A 128 32.01 19.69 23.14
C ALA A 128 32.76 18.45 22.63
N PHE A 129 32.07 17.51 22.01
CA PHE A 129 32.63 16.28 21.44
C PHE A 129 32.64 16.30 19.90
N ALA A 130 32.45 17.45 19.25
CA ALA A 130 32.38 17.54 17.79
C ALA A 130 33.62 16.97 17.08
N GLU A 131 34.80 17.12 17.68
CA GLU A 131 36.06 16.57 17.14
C GLU A 131 36.33 15.11 17.55
N HIS A 132 35.47 14.50 18.37
CA HIS A 132 35.63 13.09 18.73
C HIS A 132 35.42 12.21 17.49
N PRO A 133 36.34 11.28 17.16
CA PRO A 133 36.29 10.52 15.90
C PRO A 133 34.95 9.82 15.63
N ALA A 134 34.36 9.21 16.67
CA ALA A 134 33.08 8.51 16.57
C ALA A 134 31.86 9.43 16.40
N VAL A 135 31.96 10.71 16.79
CA VAL A 135 30.88 11.72 16.65
C VAL A 135 30.97 12.37 15.28
N LYS A 136 32.20 12.69 14.85
CA LYS A 136 32.50 13.29 13.56
C LYS A 136 32.19 12.35 12.40
N SER A 137 32.50 11.06 12.52
CA SER A 137 32.28 10.07 11.46
C SER A 137 30.81 9.90 11.06
N VAL A 138 29.88 10.13 11.99
CA VAL A 138 28.43 10.01 11.77
C VAL A 138 27.73 11.36 11.60
N GLY A 139 28.45 12.48 11.67
CA GLY A 139 27.84 13.82 11.60
C GLY A 139 26.82 14.09 12.71
N TYR A 140 27.07 13.59 13.92
CA TYR A 140 26.04 13.50 14.97
C TYR A 140 25.45 14.86 15.37
N LEU A 141 26.22 15.94 15.30
CA LEU A 141 25.72 17.29 15.65
C LEU A 141 24.53 17.70 14.78
N GLU A 142 24.60 17.41 13.48
CA GLU A 142 23.51 17.67 12.54
C GLU A 142 22.33 16.73 12.80
N GLN A 143 22.60 15.43 13.03
CA GLN A 143 21.57 14.45 13.39
C GLN A 143 20.79 14.85 14.64
N PHE A 144 21.50 15.31 15.68
CA PHE A 144 20.92 15.80 16.93
C PHE A 144 20.03 17.02 16.68
N ALA A 145 20.53 18.02 15.94
CA ALA A 145 19.77 19.23 15.61
C ALA A 145 18.50 18.92 14.80
N ARG A 146 18.59 18.03 13.82
CA ARG A 146 17.45 17.56 13.00
C ARG A 146 16.43 16.81 13.85
N THR A 147 16.86 15.89 14.69
CA THR A 147 15.97 15.11 15.57
C THR A 147 15.24 16.02 16.56
N ARG A 148 15.96 16.96 17.19
CA ARG A 148 15.35 17.94 18.11
C ARG A 148 14.33 18.82 17.39
N SER A 149 14.63 19.25 16.16
CA SER A 149 13.73 20.06 15.34
C SER A 149 12.51 19.26 14.84
N MET A 150 12.67 17.99 14.49
CA MET A 150 11.57 17.10 14.13
C MET A 150 10.55 16.98 15.26
N VAL A 151 11.01 16.83 16.52
CA VAL A 151 10.11 16.77 17.68
C VAL A 151 9.47 18.14 17.96
N LYS A 152 10.27 19.21 18.01
CA LYS A 152 9.77 20.55 18.36
C LYS A 152 8.80 21.12 17.33
N TYR A 153 9.05 20.88 16.05
CA TYR A 153 8.31 21.48 14.93
C TYR A 153 7.56 20.44 14.10
N SER A 154 7.17 19.32 14.72
CA SER A 154 6.35 18.27 14.08
C SER A 154 5.15 18.86 13.37
N LEU A 155 4.92 18.43 12.14
CA LEU A 155 3.80 18.89 11.33
C LEU A 155 2.53 18.11 11.69
N VAL A 156 1.45 18.85 11.93
CA VAL A 156 0.12 18.33 12.26
C VAL A 156 -0.94 18.91 11.33
N LEU A 157 -2.02 18.17 11.13
CA LEU A 157 -3.20 18.65 10.42
C LEU A 157 -4.12 19.36 11.42
N SER A 158 -4.32 20.66 11.23
CA SER A 158 -5.19 21.48 12.05
C SER A 158 -6.67 21.16 11.80
N SER A 159 -7.54 21.56 12.72
CA SER A 159 -8.99 21.47 12.54
C SER A 159 -9.55 22.37 11.43
N GLU A 160 -8.73 23.30 10.92
CA GLU A 160 -9.03 24.11 9.73
C GLU A 160 -8.59 23.42 8.42
N GLY A 161 -8.00 22.22 8.51
CA GLY A 161 -7.56 21.45 7.35
C GLY A 161 -6.21 21.89 6.78
N THR A 162 -5.42 22.65 7.53
CA THR A 162 -4.09 23.13 7.13
C THR A 162 -2.98 22.35 7.83
N VAL A 163 -1.87 22.07 7.14
CA VAL A 163 -0.71 21.44 7.77
C VAL A 163 0.23 22.49 8.32
N LEU A 164 0.43 22.47 9.63
CA LEU A 164 1.20 23.47 10.36
C LEU A 164 2.14 22.81 11.39
N PRO A 165 3.27 23.44 11.75
CA PRO A 165 4.07 23.02 12.89
C PRO A 165 3.23 23.04 14.18
N LEU A 166 3.38 22.00 15.01
CA LEU A 166 2.64 21.80 16.24
C LEU A 166 2.63 23.05 17.16
N PRO A 167 3.75 23.75 17.41
CA PRO A 167 3.73 24.94 18.27
C PRO A 167 2.84 26.07 17.74
N VAL A 168 2.70 26.18 16.41
CA VAL A 168 1.85 27.19 15.76
C VAL A 168 0.39 26.77 15.75
N ALA A 169 0.13 25.46 15.62
CA ALA A 169 -1.22 24.91 15.56
C ALA A 169 -1.95 24.91 16.92
N LEU A 170 -1.20 24.92 18.03
CA LEU A 170 -1.78 24.94 19.36
C LEU A 170 -2.46 26.30 19.66
N PRO A 171 -3.47 26.33 20.55
CA PRO A 171 -4.10 27.58 20.94
C PRO A 171 -3.17 28.41 21.84
N SER A 172 -3.23 29.73 21.70
CA SER A 172 -2.53 30.66 22.59
C SER A 172 -3.00 30.48 24.04
N PRO A 173 -2.08 30.46 25.03
CA PRO A 173 -2.42 30.25 26.44
C PRO A 173 -3.30 31.35 27.08
N HIS A 174 -3.81 32.34 26.32
CA HIS A 174 -4.56 33.49 26.81
C HIS A 174 -6.08 33.48 26.52
N HIS A 175 -6.71 32.32 26.39
CA HIS A 175 -8.17 32.22 26.25
C HIS A 175 -8.90 31.65 27.48
N ASN A 176 -8.42 32.01 28.68
CA ASN A 176 -9.28 32.08 29.87
C ASN A 176 -9.46 33.56 30.24
N THR A 177 -10.55 34.15 29.78
CA THR A 177 -11.03 35.45 30.22
C THR A 177 -11.52 35.36 31.66
N HIS A 178 -10.61 35.58 32.61
CA HIS A 178 -10.94 36.23 33.87
C HIS A 178 -9.89 37.31 34.12
N SER A 179 -10.28 38.55 33.82
CA SER A 179 -9.51 39.75 34.08
C SER A 179 -9.16 39.84 35.56
N SER A 180 -7.87 39.80 35.88
CA SER A 180 -7.34 40.30 37.14
C SER A 180 -6.14 41.19 36.85
N HIS A 181 -6.32 42.49 37.09
CA HIS A 181 -5.27 43.49 37.08
C HIS A 181 -4.18 43.12 38.08
N ASN A 182 -2.96 42.87 37.61
CA ASN A 182 -1.73 43.32 38.28
C ASN A 182 -0.52 43.09 37.36
N ALA A 183 -0.15 44.13 36.63
CA ALA A 183 1.14 44.22 35.97
C ALA A 183 2.16 44.73 36.99
N HIS A 184 3.22 43.97 37.28
CA HIS A 184 4.51 44.48 37.74
C HIS A 184 5.64 43.51 37.33
N ASN A 185 6.58 44.05 36.56
CA ASN A 185 7.98 43.66 36.34
C ASN A 185 8.38 42.19 36.52
N ASN A 186 8.59 41.49 35.39
CA ASN A 186 9.81 40.71 35.23
C ASN A 186 10.24 40.63 33.75
N THR A 187 11.43 41.15 33.46
CA THR A 187 12.12 41.09 32.18
C THR A 187 12.73 39.70 31.96
N HIS A 188 12.51 39.12 30.77
CA HIS A 188 13.01 37.82 30.25
C HIS A 188 12.09 36.58 30.36
N SER A 189 10.82 36.71 30.00
CA SER A 189 10.07 35.59 29.38
C SER A 189 9.18 36.12 28.25
N ASN A 190 9.60 35.91 27.00
CA ASN A 190 8.72 36.09 25.84
C ASN A 190 7.61 35.02 25.92
N ASN A 191 6.53 35.30 26.65
CA ASN A 191 5.29 34.51 26.66
C ASN A 191 4.43 34.79 25.41
N ALA A 192 5.06 35.09 24.27
CA ALA A 192 4.38 35.21 23.00
C ALA A 192 4.10 33.79 22.46
N HIS A 193 2.88 33.55 21.98
CA HIS A 193 2.59 32.31 21.27
C HIS A 193 3.52 32.19 20.06
N PRO A 194 4.15 31.01 19.82
CA PRO A 194 5.03 30.82 18.69
C PRO A 194 4.32 31.20 17.39
N THR A 195 4.96 32.08 16.62
CA THR A 195 4.50 32.51 15.32
C THR A 195 5.25 31.76 14.23
N ALA A 196 4.80 31.89 12.98
CA ALA A 196 5.51 31.32 11.84
C ALA A 196 6.96 31.87 11.70
N ALA A 197 7.24 33.07 12.23
CA ALA A 197 8.59 33.66 12.22
C ALA A 197 9.56 32.96 13.19
N ASP A 198 9.03 32.24 14.18
CA ASP A 198 9.83 31.49 15.16
C ASP A 198 10.16 30.06 14.66
N ILE A 199 9.66 29.69 13.47
CA ILE A 199 9.86 28.38 12.87
C ILE A 199 11.04 28.42 11.89
N PRO A 200 11.95 27.45 11.91
CA PRO A 200 13.02 27.34 10.92
C PRO A 200 12.47 27.33 9.48
N SER A 201 13.05 28.16 8.60
CA SER A 201 12.60 28.29 7.20
C SER A 201 12.95 27.07 6.34
N ASP A 202 13.96 26.30 6.75
CA ASP A 202 14.48 25.08 6.14
C ASP A 202 13.83 23.80 6.69
N LEU A 203 12.68 23.89 7.35
CA LEU A 203 11.98 22.73 7.92
C LEU A 203 11.67 21.62 6.89
N HIS A 204 11.61 21.98 5.60
CA HIS A 204 11.45 21.06 4.48
C HIS A 204 12.62 20.09 4.29
N ASP A 205 13.82 20.43 4.79
CA ASP A 205 14.99 19.55 4.79
C ASP A 205 14.89 18.45 5.85
N ILE A 206 14.03 18.64 6.87
CA ILE A 206 13.76 17.66 7.93
C ILE A 206 12.54 16.81 7.59
N PHE A 207 11.48 17.46 7.10
CA PHE A 207 10.25 16.79 6.68
C PHE A 207 10.28 16.61 5.16
N THR A 208 9.43 17.35 4.47
CA THR A 208 9.38 17.37 3.01
C THR A 208 9.08 18.80 2.56
N HIS A 209 9.37 19.10 1.30
CA HIS A 209 8.71 20.24 0.67
C HIS A 209 7.19 20.09 0.80
N ARG A 210 6.49 21.22 0.90
CA ARG A 210 5.06 21.25 1.20
C ARG A 210 4.24 20.71 0.02
N LEU A 211 3.43 19.69 0.30
CA LEU A 211 2.34 19.28 -0.57
C LEU A 211 1.10 20.15 -0.30
N PRO A 212 0.18 20.31 -1.26
CA PRO A 212 -1.09 20.98 -1.01
C PRO A 212 -1.80 20.40 0.22
N ASP A 213 -2.32 21.27 1.11
CA ASP A 213 -3.01 20.85 2.34
C ASP A 213 -4.18 19.90 2.05
N GLU A 214 -4.85 20.09 0.90
CA GLU A 214 -5.95 19.25 0.43
C GLU A 214 -5.54 17.76 0.26
N ILE A 215 -4.29 17.48 -0.11
CA ILE A 215 -3.76 16.10 -0.17
C ILE A 215 -3.75 15.47 1.22
N PHE A 216 -3.25 16.21 2.21
CA PHE A 216 -3.20 15.74 3.59
C PHE A 216 -4.58 15.58 4.20
N PHE A 217 -5.54 16.44 3.83
CA PHE A 217 -6.94 16.27 4.18
C PHE A 217 -7.48 14.93 3.64
N TYR A 218 -7.31 14.63 2.35
CA TYR A 218 -7.78 13.36 1.79
C TYR A 218 -7.08 12.13 2.37
N LEU A 219 -5.77 12.23 2.64
CA LEU A 219 -5.01 11.20 3.36
C LEU A 219 -5.62 10.96 4.75
N SER A 220 -5.92 12.04 5.49
CA SER A 220 -6.47 11.98 6.85
C SER A 220 -7.82 11.27 6.94
N ARG A 221 -8.61 11.36 5.87
CA ARG A 221 -9.94 10.75 5.73
C ARG A 221 -9.91 9.36 5.11
N GLY A 222 -8.73 8.80 4.83
CA GLY A 222 -8.55 7.44 4.34
C GLY A 222 -8.91 7.23 2.87
N LEU A 223 -8.89 8.28 2.05
CA LEU A 223 -9.12 8.16 0.60
C LEU A 223 -8.00 7.37 -0.09
N LEU A 224 -6.75 7.60 0.34
CA LEU A 224 -5.54 7.03 -0.23
C LEU A 224 -4.54 6.65 0.85
N GLY A 225 -3.63 5.73 0.54
CA GLY A 225 -2.41 5.50 1.31
C GLY A 225 -1.31 6.55 1.01
N PRO A 226 -0.31 6.70 1.91
CA PRO A 226 0.74 7.70 1.75
C PRO A 226 1.82 7.32 0.73
N GLN A 227 1.84 6.07 0.25
CA GLN A 227 3.00 5.48 -0.42
C GLN A 227 3.44 6.25 -1.68
N SER A 228 2.50 6.69 -2.52
CA SER A 228 2.80 7.47 -3.73
C SER A 228 3.30 8.89 -3.41
N LEU A 229 2.80 9.48 -2.33
CA LEU A 229 3.26 10.76 -1.83
C LEU A 229 4.70 10.63 -1.32
N VAL A 230 4.99 9.57 -0.55
CA VAL A 230 6.34 9.27 -0.05
C VAL A 230 7.32 9.13 -1.21
N TRP A 231 6.97 8.41 -2.29
CA TRP A 231 7.85 8.28 -3.46
C TRP A 231 8.22 9.63 -4.08
N LEU A 232 7.24 10.52 -4.21
CA LEU A 232 7.43 11.86 -4.79
C LEU A 232 8.26 12.75 -3.85
N THR A 233 7.96 12.75 -2.55
CA THR A 233 8.65 13.62 -1.58
C THR A 233 10.08 13.19 -1.31
N THR A 234 10.34 11.89 -1.13
CA THR A 234 11.70 11.36 -0.95
C THR A 234 12.51 11.40 -2.26
N GLY A 235 11.82 11.41 -3.41
CA GLY A 235 12.47 11.25 -4.72
C GLY A 235 12.93 9.82 -4.97
N GLN A 236 12.41 8.84 -4.24
CA GLN A 236 12.82 7.44 -4.34
C GLN A 236 11.64 6.48 -4.25
N ILE A 237 11.60 5.49 -5.16
CA ILE A 237 10.77 4.30 -5.05
C ILE A 237 11.67 3.19 -4.53
N VAL A 238 11.59 2.92 -3.23
CA VAL A 238 12.36 1.86 -2.59
C VAL A 238 11.60 0.54 -2.71
N GLU A 239 12.22 -0.44 -3.38
CA GLU A 239 11.75 -1.82 -3.46
C GLU A 239 12.49 -2.67 -2.44
N THR A 240 11.74 -3.29 -1.54
CA THR A 240 12.27 -4.23 -0.55
C THR A 240 12.21 -5.66 -1.09
N PRO A 241 13.09 -6.57 -0.65
CA PRO A 241 12.98 -7.98 -1.01
C PRO A 241 11.60 -8.53 -0.58
N PRO A 242 10.97 -9.35 -1.42
CA PRO A 242 9.74 -10.05 -1.06
C PRO A 242 10.01 -11.21 -0.09
N LEU A 243 8.95 -11.91 0.32
CA LEU A 243 9.05 -13.01 1.31
C LEU A 243 9.93 -14.19 0.87
N ASP A 244 10.10 -14.42 -0.44
CA ASP A 244 10.99 -15.45 -1.00
C ASP A 244 12.41 -14.94 -1.27
N ASN A 245 12.77 -13.75 -0.76
CA ASN A 245 14.00 -12.99 -1.01
C ASN A 245 14.14 -12.44 -2.45
N GLY A 246 13.26 -12.81 -3.39
CA GLY A 246 13.21 -12.25 -4.74
C GLY A 246 14.49 -12.49 -5.55
N GLU A 247 15.08 -13.67 -5.41
CA GLU A 247 16.37 -14.00 -6.02
C GLU A 247 16.28 -14.21 -7.55
N THR A 248 15.10 -14.58 -8.05
CA THR A 248 14.87 -14.94 -9.46
C THR A 248 15.02 -13.74 -10.39
N ASN A 249 15.65 -13.94 -11.55
CA ASN A 249 15.92 -12.86 -12.50
C ASN A 249 14.63 -12.32 -13.12
N GLU A 250 13.65 -13.19 -13.34
CA GLU A 250 12.33 -12.86 -13.87
C GLU A 250 11.61 -11.89 -12.93
N TYR A 251 11.65 -12.13 -11.61
CA TYR A 251 11.02 -11.23 -10.65
C TYR A 251 11.74 -9.88 -10.57
N LYS A 252 13.08 -9.87 -10.53
CA LYS A 252 13.88 -8.63 -10.54
C LYS A 252 13.57 -7.78 -11.76
N ARG A 253 13.50 -8.40 -12.94
CA ARG A 253 13.11 -7.74 -14.19
C ARG A 253 11.68 -7.23 -14.14
N PHE A 254 10.74 -8.06 -13.67
CA PHE A 254 9.33 -7.70 -13.57
C PHE A 254 9.10 -6.48 -12.66
N VAL A 255 9.63 -6.50 -11.44
CA VAL A 255 9.42 -5.38 -10.51
C VAL A 255 10.08 -4.10 -11.03
N LYS A 256 11.26 -4.20 -11.64
CA LYS A 256 11.97 -3.05 -12.19
C LYS A 256 11.30 -2.50 -13.44
N GLU A 257 11.16 -3.32 -14.48
CA GLU A 257 10.76 -2.87 -15.82
C GLU A 257 9.24 -2.72 -15.97
N VAL A 258 8.46 -3.60 -15.35
CA VAL A 258 7.00 -3.64 -15.53
C VAL A 258 6.27 -2.85 -14.46
N VAL A 259 6.64 -3.02 -13.19
CA VAL A 259 5.92 -2.40 -12.07
C VAL A 259 6.36 -0.96 -11.83
N THR A 260 7.68 -0.69 -11.91
CA THR A 260 8.28 0.54 -11.39
C THR A 260 8.75 1.52 -12.46
N GLU A 261 9.71 1.15 -13.30
CA GLU A 261 10.36 2.06 -14.27
C GLU A 261 9.66 2.13 -15.63
N GLY A 262 8.80 1.17 -15.96
CA GLY A 262 8.08 1.15 -17.23
C GLY A 262 7.29 2.44 -17.45
N GLN A 263 7.26 2.94 -18.70
CA GLN A 263 6.51 4.17 -19.04
C GLN A 263 5.02 4.04 -18.74
N THR A 264 4.48 2.83 -18.92
CA THR A 264 3.12 2.47 -18.52
C THR A 264 3.09 1.69 -17.21
N GLY A 265 4.18 1.71 -16.44
CA GLY A 265 4.26 1.03 -15.16
C GLY A 265 3.31 1.69 -14.14
N PRO A 266 2.60 0.91 -13.31
CA PRO A 266 1.63 1.45 -12.36
C PRO A 266 2.23 2.45 -11.38
N ARG A 267 3.48 2.26 -10.91
CA ARG A 267 4.10 3.21 -9.96
C ARG A 267 4.54 4.50 -10.65
N ALA A 268 5.16 4.42 -11.83
CA ALA A 268 5.50 5.59 -12.63
C ALA A 268 4.24 6.44 -12.95
N THR A 269 3.16 5.77 -13.35
CA THR A 269 1.88 6.42 -13.67
C THR A 269 1.25 7.06 -12.43
N ALA A 270 1.32 6.41 -11.27
CA ALA A 270 0.83 6.97 -10.01
C ALA A 270 1.61 8.25 -9.62
N VAL A 271 2.93 8.26 -9.72
CA VAL A 271 3.72 9.48 -9.46
C VAL A 271 3.35 10.58 -10.45
N ALA A 272 3.21 10.26 -11.73
CA ALA A 272 2.82 11.22 -12.77
C ALA A 272 1.43 11.85 -12.49
N LEU A 273 0.45 11.06 -12.05
CA LEU A 273 -0.87 11.54 -11.66
C LEU A 273 -0.82 12.52 -10.49
N VAL A 274 -0.06 12.22 -9.43
CA VAL A 274 0.11 13.15 -8.28
C VAL A 274 0.78 14.43 -8.77
N SER A 275 1.88 14.32 -9.51
CA SER A 275 2.63 15.48 -10.01
C SER A 275 1.79 16.38 -10.93
N SER A 276 0.88 15.81 -11.73
CA SER A 276 0.03 16.57 -12.67
C SER A 276 -0.99 17.51 -12.00
N VAL A 277 -1.31 17.29 -10.72
CA VAL A 277 -2.29 18.08 -9.95
C VAL A 277 -1.67 18.81 -8.76
N ALA A 278 -0.36 18.61 -8.55
CA ALA A 278 0.40 19.34 -7.55
C ALA A 278 1.05 20.59 -8.16
N ASN A 279 1.73 21.39 -7.33
CA ASN A 279 2.49 22.55 -7.78
C ASN A 279 3.56 22.14 -8.83
N ALA A 280 3.86 23.02 -9.79
CA ALA A 280 4.85 22.80 -10.86
C ALA A 280 6.23 22.33 -10.36
N PHE A 281 6.62 22.70 -9.14
CA PHE A 281 7.80 22.15 -8.46
C PHE A 281 7.84 20.61 -8.48
N TRP A 282 6.70 19.97 -8.23
CA TRP A 282 6.57 18.51 -8.15
C TRP A 282 6.57 17.82 -9.53
N ALA A 283 6.25 18.53 -10.60
CA ALA A 283 6.34 18.00 -11.96
C ALA A 283 7.79 17.83 -12.41
N GLY A 284 8.71 18.65 -11.90
CA GLY A 284 10.15 18.57 -12.18
C GLY A 284 10.92 17.64 -11.24
N ARG A 285 10.29 17.12 -10.18
CA ARG A 285 10.96 16.31 -9.16
C ARG A 285 11.44 14.98 -9.77
N LYS A 286 12.74 14.73 -9.74
CA LYS A 286 13.29 13.44 -10.19
C LYS A 286 13.03 12.37 -9.14
N VAL A 287 12.62 11.19 -9.60
CA VAL A 287 12.36 10.02 -8.76
C VAL A 287 13.20 8.85 -9.24
N GLN A 288 13.94 8.22 -8.34
CA GLN A 288 14.83 7.09 -8.63
C GLN A 288 14.24 5.76 -8.11
N GLY A 289 14.35 4.68 -8.89
CA GLY A 289 14.10 3.34 -8.38
C GLY A 289 15.29 2.83 -7.57
N VAL A 290 15.06 2.41 -6.33
CA VAL A 290 16.09 1.82 -5.46
C VAL A 290 15.71 0.36 -5.22
N PHE A 291 16.48 -0.56 -5.80
CA PHE A 291 16.19 -1.98 -5.78
C PHE A 291 17.17 -2.72 -4.88
N TRP A 292 16.67 -3.60 -4.01
CA TRP A 292 17.50 -4.37 -3.06
C TRP A 292 18.58 -5.24 -3.73
N PHE A 293 18.41 -5.58 -5.01
CA PHE A 293 19.33 -6.42 -5.78
C PHE A 293 20.36 -5.61 -6.58
N GLU A 294 20.25 -4.29 -6.61
CA GLU A 294 21.24 -3.41 -7.24
C GLU A 294 22.22 -2.97 -6.14
N GLY A 295 23.48 -3.40 -6.27
CA GLY A 295 24.52 -3.12 -5.28
C GLY A 295 24.68 -1.62 -5.06
N GLY A 296 24.17 -1.15 -3.92
CA GLY A 296 24.18 0.24 -3.52
C GLY A 296 23.31 0.38 -2.27
N VAL A 297 23.81 -0.09 -1.13
CA VAL A 297 23.19 0.20 0.16
C VAL A 297 23.07 1.71 0.26
N PRO A 298 21.87 2.30 0.40
CA PRO A 298 21.77 3.66 0.89
C PRO A 298 22.19 3.59 2.36
N GLN A 299 23.49 3.67 2.63
CA GLN A 299 23.96 3.94 3.98
C GLN A 299 23.50 5.34 4.33
N GLY A 300 22.55 5.43 5.26
CA GLY A 300 22.29 6.64 6.02
C GLY A 300 21.06 7.42 5.57
N HIS A 301 20.14 7.57 6.53
CA HIS A 301 19.24 8.71 6.62
C HIS A 301 20.05 10.01 6.75
N GLY A 302 20.62 10.48 5.64
CA GLY A 302 21.25 11.78 5.51
C GLY A 302 20.45 12.62 4.53
N HIS A 303 19.58 13.48 5.03
CA HIS A 303 19.07 14.60 4.24
C HIS A 303 20.25 15.52 3.87
N GLY A 304 20.19 16.13 2.69
CA GLY A 304 21.15 17.16 2.28
C GLY A 304 22.41 16.60 1.60
N HIS A 305 22.27 16.18 0.34
CA HIS A 305 23.04 16.70 -0.79
C HIS A 305 22.77 15.81 -2.00
N ALA A 306 22.19 16.42 -3.04
CA ALA A 306 22.16 15.86 -4.38
C ALA A 306 23.59 15.84 -4.95
N GLY A 307 24.40 14.89 -4.49
CA GLY A 307 25.83 14.85 -4.79
C GLY A 307 26.40 13.45 -4.64
N GLY A 308 26.17 12.60 -5.65
CA GLY A 308 27.04 11.47 -5.96
C GLY A 308 26.76 10.15 -5.22
N LEU A 309 25.67 9.46 -5.57
CA LEU A 309 25.52 8.02 -5.32
C LEU A 309 24.81 7.36 -6.52
N GLY A 310 25.57 6.59 -7.32
CA GLY A 310 25.11 5.57 -8.28
C GLY A 310 24.35 6.07 -9.52
N GLY A 311 24.83 5.72 -10.72
CA GLY A 311 24.20 5.99 -12.02
C GLY A 311 22.88 5.22 -12.27
N GLY A 312 21.92 5.30 -11.35
CA GLY A 312 20.59 4.72 -11.48
C GLY A 312 19.71 5.51 -12.44
N LYS A 313 18.95 4.81 -13.27
CA LYS A 313 17.98 5.39 -14.20
C LYS A 313 16.83 6.02 -13.41
N PHE A 314 16.42 7.24 -13.77
CA PHE A 314 15.23 7.86 -13.19
C PHE A 314 13.96 7.21 -13.73
N VAL A 315 12.95 7.10 -12.87
CA VAL A 315 11.60 6.63 -13.23
C VAL A 315 10.98 7.64 -14.18
N GLY A 316 10.56 7.19 -15.37
CA GLY A 316 10.05 8.02 -16.47
C GLY A 316 8.65 8.58 -16.25
N HIS A 317 8.27 8.95 -15.02
CA HIS A 317 6.96 9.50 -14.69
C HIS A 317 6.68 10.86 -15.38
N ASN A 318 7.73 11.63 -15.66
CA ASN A 318 7.66 12.90 -16.39
C ASN A 318 8.00 12.74 -17.89
N SER A 319 8.11 11.52 -18.39
CA SER A 319 8.34 11.27 -19.81
C SER A 319 7.07 11.57 -20.63
N ALA A 320 7.24 12.05 -21.86
CA ALA A 320 6.10 12.40 -22.73
C ALA A 320 5.06 11.27 -22.89
N PRO A 321 5.43 9.99 -23.06
CA PRO A 321 4.44 8.91 -23.11
C PRO A 321 3.61 8.80 -21.82
N THR A 322 4.24 8.92 -20.65
CA THR A 322 3.56 8.81 -19.35
C THR A 322 2.67 10.02 -19.08
N THR A 323 3.13 11.23 -19.37
CA THR A 323 2.34 12.45 -19.15
C THR A 323 1.14 12.51 -20.09
N GLN A 324 1.31 12.16 -21.37
CA GLN A 324 0.20 12.04 -22.33
C GLN A 324 -0.82 10.99 -21.92
N LEU A 325 -0.38 9.89 -21.28
CA LEU A 325 -1.28 8.88 -20.74
C LEU A 325 -2.09 9.44 -19.57
N VAL A 326 -1.45 10.17 -18.66
CA VAL A 326 -2.11 10.81 -17.51
C VAL A 326 -3.09 11.89 -17.93
N GLU A 327 -2.80 12.68 -18.96
CA GLU A 327 -3.71 13.73 -19.45
C GLU A 327 -5.05 13.17 -19.95
N ARG A 328 -5.08 11.94 -20.45
CA ARG A 328 -6.30 11.30 -20.98
C ARG A 328 -7.36 11.05 -19.93
N VAL A 329 -7.00 10.95 -18.65
CA VAL A 329 -7.99 10.75 -17.56
C VAL A 329 -9.01 11.87 -17.49
N ALA A 330 -8.67 13.05 -18.00
CA ALA A 330 -9.57 14.20 -18.10
C ALA A 330 -10.77 13.94 -19.04
N GLY A 331 -10.69 12.95 -19.94
CA GLY A 331 -11.77 12.55 -20.83
C GLY A 331 -12.93 11.83 -20.13
N TRP A 332 -12.76 11.40 -18.87
CA TRP A 332 -13.77 10.67 -18.12
C TRP A 332 -14.49 11.55 -17.10
N ASN A 333 -15.73 11.91 -17.42
CA ASN A 333 -16.64 12.59 -16.50
C ASN A 333 -18.08 12.13 -16.80
N VAL A 334 -18.37 10.89 -16.46
CA VAL A 334 -19.65 10.21 -16.73
C VAL A 334 -20.60 10.43 -15.54
N PRO A 335 -21.77 11.06 -15.74
CA PRO A 335 -22.71 11.36 -14.66
C PRO A 335 -23.58 10.16 -14.30
N TYR A 336 -24.25 10.28 -13.16
CA TYR A 336 -25.06 9.23 -12.57
C TYR A 336 -26.15 8.71 -13.49
N ALA A 337 -26.78 9.57 -14.30
CA ALA A 337 -27.86 9.15 -15.20
C ALA A 337 -27.42 8.05 -16.18
N VAL A 338 -26.18 8.14 -16.69
CA VAL A 338 -25.61 7.12 -17.59
C VAL A 338 -25.31 5.84 -16.81
N ILE A 339 -24.76 5.98 -15.60
CA ILE A 339 -24.42 4.86 -14.71
C ILE A 339 -25.68 4.10 -14.27
N GLU A 340 -26.74 4.82 -13.88
CA GLU A 340 -28.03 4.27 -13.47
C GLU A 340 -28.71 3.52 -14.61
N GLU A 341 -28.70 4.09 -15.83
CA GLU A 341 -29.24 3.39 -17.00
C GLU A 341 -28.45 2.10 -17.29
N GLU A 342 -27.13 2.13 -17.11
CA GLU A 342 -26.28 0.97 -17.31
C GLU A 342 -26.47 -0.12 -16.24
N LEU A 343 -26.60 0.28 -14.96
CA LEU A 343 -26.97 -0.61 -13.87
C LEU A 343 -28.29 -1.33 -14.18
N ARG A 344 -29.29 -0.59 -14.66
CA ARG A 344 -30.58 -1.15 -15.08
C ARG A 344 -30.43 -2.07 -16.30
N ARG A 345 -29.62 -1.70 -17.29
CA ARG A 345 -29.38 -2.50 -18.51
C ARG A 345 -28.73 -3.84 -18.18
N GLN A 346 -27.79 -3.86 -17.23
CA GLN A 346 -27.08 -5.06 -16.81
C GLN A 346 -27.79 -5.84 -15.70
N ASN A 347 -28.89 -5.32 -15.15
CA ASN A 347 -29.53 -5.84 -13.94
C ASN A 347 -28.52 -6.00 -12.78
N SER A 348 -27.67 -4.97 -12.60
CA SER A 348 -26.61 -4.93 -11.60
C SER A 348 -26.91 -3.88 -10.52
N SER A 349 -26.37 -4.12 -9.33
CA SER A 349 -26.38 -3.18 -8.20
C SER A 349 -24.97 -2.82 -7.73
N THR A 350 -23.93 -3.19 -8.50
CA THR A 350 -22.53 -3.01 -8.14
C THR A 350 -21.81 -2.12 -9.16
N ILE A 351 -20.91 -1.26 -8.64
CA ILE A 351 -19.99 -0.48 -9.46
C ILE A 351 -18.66 -1.23 -9.50
N ASP A 352 -18.40 -1.94 -10.59
CA ASP A 352 -17.25 -2.83 -10.75
C ASP A 352 -16.71 -2.85 -12.20
N PHE A 353 -15.77 -3.73 -12.51
CA PHE A 353 -15.21 -3.84 -13.86
C PHE A 353 -16.25 -4.32 -14.88
N ALA A 354 -17.18 -5.20 -14.48
CA ALA A 354 -18.26 -5.67 -15.34
C ALA A 354 -19.15 -4.50 -15.80
N LEU A 355 -19.55 -3.64 -14.86
CA LEU A 355 -20.31 -2.44 -15.17
C LEU A 355 -19.56 -1.53 -16.15
N ALA A 356 -18.30 -1.21 -15.83
CA ALA A 356 -17.48 -0.30 -16.62
C ALA A 356 -17.20 -0.81 -18.05
N LEU A 357 -16.91 -2.10 -18.20
CA LEU A 357 -16.70 -2.74 -19.51
C LEU A 357 -18.01 -2.87 -20.29
N GLY A 358 -19.14 -3.18 -19.64
CA GLY A 358 -20.44 -3.24 -20.30
C GLY A 358 -20.89 -1.87 -20.85
N ALA A 359 -20.62 -0.78 -20.13
CA ALA A 359 -20.90 0.59 -20.57
C ALA A 359 -20.10 1.01 -21.83
N THR A 360 -19.05 0.26 -22.15
CA THR A 360 -18.11 0.56 -23.24
C THR A 360 -18.04 -0.58 -24.27
N ALA A 361 -18.96 -1.57 -24.18
CA ALA A 361 -18.90 -2.81 -24.95
C ALA A 361 -19.14 -2.64 -26.45
N THR A 362 -19.82 -1.57 -26.86
CA THR A 362 -20.05 -1.23 -28.27
C THR A 362 -19.71 0.23 -28.50
N GLU A 363 -19.42 0.62 -29.74
CA GLU A 363 -19.14 2.02 -30.08
C GLU A 363 -20.28 2.96 -29.69
N LYS A 364 -21.54 2.51 -29.85
CA LYS A 364 -22.72 3.27 -29.43
C LYS A 364 -22.77 3.51 -27.92
N LEU A 365 -22.43 2.49 -27.12
CA LEU A 365 -22.37 2.63 -25.66
C LEU A 365 -21.17 3.48 -25.23
N ALA A 366 -20.00 3.24 -25.80
CA ALA A 366 -18.79 4.03 -25.57
C ALA A 366 -19.02 5.53 -25.86
N ALA A 367 -19.72 5.86 -26.94
CA ALA A 367 -20.06 7.24 -27.27
C ALA A 367 -20.87 7.96 -26.17
N ARG A 368 -21.70 7.23 -25.41
CA ARG A 368 -22.47 7.80 -24.29
C ARG A 368 -21.60 8.15 -23.08
N THR A 369 -20.43 7.53 -22.96
CA THR A 369 -19.46 7.83 -21.89
C THR A 369 -18.54 9.00 -22.24
N LYS A 370 -18.50 9.41 -23.50
CA LYS A 370 -17.75 10.58 -23.98
C LYS A 370 -18.64 11.82 -23.91
N MET A 371 -18.60 12.50 -22.78
CA MET A 371 -19.37 13.72 -22.60
C MET A 371 -18.46 14.91 -22.32
N LYS A 372 -18.95 16.11 -22.64
CA LYS A 372 -18.24 17.33 -22.24
C LYS A 372 -18.24 17.40 -20.71
N PRO A 373 -17.12 17.79 -20.07
CA PRO A 373 -17.06 17.96 -18.63
C PRO A 373 -18.23 18.84 -18.16
N GLY A 374 -19.08 18.27 -17.31
CA GLY A 374 -20.28 18.91 -16.78
C GLY A 374 -20.04 19.50 -15.39
N ALA A 375 -21.10 19.52 -14.58
CA ALA A 375 -20.97 19.80 -13.15
C ALA A 375 -20.09 18.75 -12.46
N PRO A 376 -19.41 19.08 -11.35
CA PRO A 376 -18.63 18.10 -10.59
C PRO A 376 -19.47 16.91 -10.15
N LEU A 377 -18.90 15.70 -10.24
CA LEU A 377 -19.55 14.47 -9.80
C LEU A 377 -19.87 14.51 -8.30
N GLU A 378 -21.11 14.18 -7.92
CA GLU A 378 -21.60 14.38 -6.56
C GLU A 378 -21.73 13.06 -5.79
N LYS A 379 -22.26 12.02 -6.42
CA LYS A 379 -22.54 10.74 -5.76
C LYS A 379 -21.29 9.88 -5.65
N LYS A 380 -21.23 9.06 -4.59
CA LYS A 380 -20.17 8.08 -4.38
C LYS A 380 -19.98 7.17 -5.60
N ASP A 381 -21.09 6.66 -6.14
CA ASP A 381 -21.06 5.71 -7.25
C ASP A 381 -20.56 6.34 -8.56
N GLU A 382 -20.81 7.64 -8.77
CA GLU A 382 -20.22 8.40 -9.88
C GLU A 382 -18.70 8.46 -9.76
N VAL A 383 -18.20 8.79 -8.57
CA VAL A 383 -16.77 8.85 -8.27
C VAL A 383 -16.12 7.49 -8.51
N VAL A 384 -16.69 6.42 -7.94
CA VAL A 384 -16.14 5.06 -8.06
C VAL A 384 -16.12 4.60 -9.53
N ALA A 385 -17.20 4.80 -10.28
CA ALA A 385 -17.27 4.38 -11.68
C ALA A 385 -16.24 5.12 -12.55
N ASN A 386 -16.12 6.44 -12.38
CA ASN A 386 -15.14 7.25 -13.12
C ASN A 386 -13.70 6.90 -12.75
N VAL A 387 -13.42 6.56 -11.49
CA VAL A 387 -12.08 6.06 -11.10
C VAL A 387 -11.77 4.74 -11.81
N ILE A 388 -12.74 3.81 -11.88
CA ILE A 388 -12.54 2.53 -12.58
C ILE A 388 -12.29 2.75 -14.08
N TRP A 389 -13.07 3.61 -14.75
CA TRP A 389 -12.84 3.88 -16.18
C TRP A 389 -11.49 4.55 -16.44
N ARG A 390 -11.12 5.56 -15.66
CA ARG A 390 -9.81 6.21 -15.74
C ARG A 390 -8.68 5.19 -15.54
N PHE A 391 -8.82 4.31 -14.54
CA PHE A 391 -7.87 3.24 -14.28
C PHE A 391 -7.76 2.25 -15.45
N LEU A 392 -8.87 1.82 -16.04
CA LEU A 392 -8.88 0.94 -17.19
C LEU A 392 -8.21 1.57 -18.41
N GLU A 393 -8.37 2.87 -18.65
CA GLU A 393 -7.64 3.57 -19.72
C GLU A 393 -6.15 3.70 -19.40
N LEU A 394 -5.78 4.11 -18.18
CA LEU A 394 -4.39 4.22 -17.74
C LEU A 394 -3.62 2.89 -17.87
N ARG A 395 -4.32 1.76 -17.76
CA ARG A 395 -3.74 0.42 -17.93
C ARG A 395 -3.90 -0.15 -19.33
N GLY A 396 -4.48 0.60 -20.27
CA GLY A 396 -4.63 0.21 -21.68
C GLY A 396 -5.69 -0.86 -21.93
N PHE A 397 -6.60 -1.09 -20.99
CA PHE A 397 -7.80 -1.91 -21.22
C PHE A 397 -8.80 -1.13 -22.06
N LEU A 398 -8.97 0.17 -21.78
CA LEU A 398 -9.75 1.06 -22.62
C LEU A 398 -8.82 1.93 -23.47
N LEU A 399 -9.25 2.19 -24.70
CA LEU A 399 -8.62 3.15 -25.59
C LEU A 399 -9.17 4.55 -25.29
N ASN A 400 -8.48 5.60 -25.75
CA ASN A 400 -8.99 6.99 -25.72
C ASN A 400 -10.32 7.15 -26.49
N THR A 401 -10.67 6.16 -27.31
CA THR A 401 -11.98 6.08 -27.94
C THR A 401 -13.11 5.63 -27.01
N HIS A 402 -12.82 5.34 -25.73
CA HIS A 402 -13.69 4.68 -24.74
C HIS A 402 -14.16 3.29 -25.21
N THR A 403 -13.44 2.70 -26.16
CA THR A 403 -13.71 1.35 -26.68
C THR A 403 -12.69 0.37 -26.13
N HIS A 404 -13.01 -0.92 -26.23
CA HIS A 404 -12.16 -1.99 -25.69
C HIS A 404 -10.88 -2.17 -26.50
N SER A 405 -9.76 -2.36 -25.82
CA SER A 405 -8.58 -3.03 -26.37
C SER A 405 -8.78 -4.56 -26.37
N ALA A 406 -7.79 -5.31 -26.88
CA ALA A 406 -7.82 -6.78 -26.85
C ALA A 406 -7.91 -7.32 -25.41
N LEU A 407 -7.22 -6.67 -24.46
CA LEU A 407 -7.28 -7.03 -23.04
C LEU A 407 -8.67 -6.81 -22.45
N ALA A 408 -9.34 -5.69 -22.75
CA ALA A 408 -10.69 -5.45 -22.28
C ALA A 408 -11.71 -6.43 -22.88
N ARG A 409 -11.59 -6.80 -24.16
CA ARG A 409 -12.46 -7.82 -24.77
C ARG A 409 -12.26 -9.18 -24.12
N ALA A 410 -11.01 -9.59 -23.89
CA ALA A 410 -10.70 -10.83 -23.18
C ALA A 410 -11.25 -10.83 -21.75
N MET A 411 -11.12 -9.71 -21.03
CA MET A 411 -11.67 -9.56 -19.69
C MET A 411 -13.21 -9.60 -19.69
N ALA A 412 -13.86 -8.88 -20.60
CA ALA A 412 -15.32 -8.84 -20.71
C ALA A 412 -15.88 -10.23 -21.03
N ALA A 413 -15.25 -10.98 -21.94
CA ALA A 413 -15.63 -12.35 -22.26
C ALA A 413 -15.47 -13.28 -21.05
N GLY A 414 -14.35 -13.18 -20.31
CA GLY A 414 -14.12 -13.98 -19.10
C GLY A 414 -15.07 -13.64 -17.96
N ILE A 415 -15.43 -12.36 -17.77
CA ILE A 415 -16.45 -11.96 -16.79
C ILE A 415 -17.81 -12.54 -17.17
N ALA A 416 -18.18 -12.50 -18.45
CA ALA A 416 -19.46 -13.00 -18.94
C ALA A 416 -19.62 -14.52 -18.77
N SER A 417 -18.54 -15.29 -18.77
CA SER A 417 -18.57 -16.74 -18.52
C SER A 417 -18.50 -17.11 -17.03
N ALA A 418 -18.10 -16.17 -16.17
CA ALA A 418 -17.96 -16.40 -14.73
C ALA A 418 -19.30 -16.29 -13.98
N ARG A 419 -19.44 -17.05 -12.88
CA ARG A 419 -20.56 -16.86 -11.94
C ARG A 419 -20.28 -15.65 -11.06
N VAL A 420 -21.29 -14.81 -10.83
CA VAL A 420 -21.15 -13.59 -10.01
C VAL A 420 -20.58 -13.89 -8.61
N ASN A 421 -21.07 -14.96 -7.97
CA ASN A 421 -20.66 -15.34 -6.62
C ASN A 421 -19.22 -15.87 -6.51
N ASP A 422 -18.59 -16.24 -7.63
CA ASP A 422 -17.20 -16.71 -7.62
C ASP A 422 -16.19 -15.55 -7.43
N LYS A 423 -16.60 -14.30 -7.69
CA LYS A 423 -15.84 -13.05 -7.49
C LYS A 423 -14.50 -13.01 -8.24
N PHE A 424 -14.51 -13.38 -9.52
CA PHE A 424 -13.31 -13.48 -10.35
C PHE A 424 -12.82 -12.20 -11.03
N GLN A 425 -13.52 -11.06 -10.89
CA GLN A 425 -13.15 -9.84 -11.62
C GLN A 425 -11.72 -9.34 -11.29
N ASP A 426 -11.37 -9.20 -9.99
CA ASP A 426 -10.02 -8.81 -9.57
C ASP A 426 -8.95 -9.85 -9.96
N PRO A 427 -9.13 -11.16 -9.67
CA PRO A 427 -8.19 -12.19 -10.13
C PRO A 427 -7.99 -12.23 -11.64
N LEU A 428 -9.05 -12.05 -12.44
CA LEU A 428 -8.97 -12.05 -13.90
C LEU A 428 -8.21 -10.83 -14.41
N TYR A 429 -8.41 -9.66 -13.80
CA TYR A 429 -7.62 -8.47 -14.13
C TYR A 429 -6.13 -8.73 -13.89
N LEU A 430 -5.78 -9.25 -12.70
CA LEU A 430 -4.40 -9.58 -12.34
C LEU A 430 -3.81 -10.64 -13.28
N PHE A 431 -4.58 -11.66 -13.62
CA PHE A 431 -4.20 -12.69 -14.57
C PHE A 431 -3.79 -12.09 -15.93
N LEU A 432 -4.63 -11.23 -16.50
CA LEU A 432 -4.37 -10.59 -17.80
C LEU A 432 -3.15 -9.67 -17.78
N GLU A 433 -2.94 -8.95 -16.69
CA GLU A 433 -1.71 -8.16 -16.47
C GLU A 433 -0.45 -9.04 -16.41
N LEU A 434 -0.52 -10.18 -15.73
CA LEU A 434 0.60 -11.13 -15.61
C LEU A 434 0.88 -11.85 -16.93
N VAL A 435 -0.15 -12.15 -17.72
CA VAL A 435 -0.02 -12.62 -19.11
C VAL A 435 0.67 -11.56 -19.97
N ARG A 436 0.21 -10.31 -19.93
CA ARG A 436 0.86 -9.20 -20.64
C ARG A 436 2.32 -9.00 -20.23
N ALA A 437 2.63 -9.19 -18.95
CA ALA A 437 3.98 -9.09 -18.44
C ALA A 437 4.88 -10.29 -18.78
N GLY A 438 4.32 -11.36 -19.36
CA GLY A 438 5.05 -12.56 -19.75
C GLY A 438 5.50 -13.43 -18.57
N VAL A 439 4.85 -13.32 -17.41
CA VAL A 439 5.18 -14.08 -16.19
C VAL A 439 4.11 -15.13 -15.83
N MET A 440 3.13 -15.33 -16.71
CA MET A 440 2.09 -16.36 -16.59
C MET A 440 2.41 -17.54 -17.51
N HIS A 441 3.27 -18.44 -17.07
CA HIS A 441 3.72 -19.62 -17.81
C HIS A 441 3.99 -20.82 -16.89
N GLY A 442 4.23 -22.00 -17.47
CA GLY A 442 4.55 -23.24 -16.73
C GLY A 442 6.04 -23.44 -16.42
N HIS A 443 6.95 -22.64 -17.00
CA HIS A 443 8.39 -22.83 -16.85
C HIS A 443 8.91 -22.57 -15.43
N LEU A 444 10.03 -23.23 -15.09
CA LEU A 444 10.78 -23.02 -13.86
C LEU A 444 11.42 -21.62 -13.82
N TRP A 445 11.42 -20.99 -12.64
CA TRP A 445 12.07 -19.69 -12.45
C TRP A 445 13.59 -19.85 -12.36
N SER A 446 14.34 -19.04 -13.11
CA SER A 446 15.80 -19.16 -13.22
C SER A 446 16.28 -20.59 -13.57
N GLY A 447 15.47 -21.38 -14.28
CA GLY A 447 15.78 -22.78 -14.62
C GLY A 447 15.87 -23.73 -13.40
N ARG A 448 15.32 -23.34 -12.25
CA ARG A 448 15.42 -24.09 -10.99
C ARG A 448 14.04 -24.49 -10.47
N ALA A 449 13.88 -25.74 -10.07
CA ALA A 449 12.71 -26.19 -9.34
C ALA A 449 12.82 -25.82 -7.85
N PHE A 450 11.74 -25.26 -7.30
CA PHE A 450 11.62 -25.02 -5.87
C PHE A 450 10.74 -26.08 -5.19
N SER A 451 10.84 -26.16 -3.85
CA SER A 451 10.04 -27.12 -3.07
C SER A 451 8.54 -26.79 -3.14
N GLY A 452 7.73 -27.85 -3.09
CA GLY A 452 6.27 -27.73 -3.13
C GLY A 452 5.68 -27.49 -4.52
N GLY A 453 6.43 -27.79 -5.59
CA GLY A 453 5.91 -27.96 -6.95
C GLY A 453 5.27 -29.33 -7.20
N PRO A 454 4.96 -29.67 -8.46
CA PRO A 454 4.42 -30.97 -8.89
C PRO A 454 5.26 -32.17 -8.46
N SER A 455 4.62 -33.23 -7.98
CA SER A 455 5.33 -34.39 -7.41
C SER A 455 5.51 -35.54 -8.41
N PHE A 456 4.60 -35.66 -9.37
CA PHE A 456 4.55 -36.75 -10.34
C PHE A 456 4.65 -36.24 -11.77
N GLY A 457 4.80 -37.16 -12.73
CA GLY A 457 4.80 -36.88 -14.16
C GLY A 457 6.14 -36.49 -14.77
N GLY A 458 6.16 -36.45 -16.10
CA GLY A 458 7.29 -35.94 -16.90
C GLY A 458 7.38 -34.41 -16.90
N ASP A 459 8.40 -33.85 -17.54
CA ASP A 459 8.65 -32.40 -17.49
C ASP A 459 7.49 -31.56 -18.07
N ASP A 460 6.85 -32.04 -19.15
CA ASP A 460 5.68 -31.37 -19.76
C ASP A 460 4.44 -31.40 -18.86
N GLU A 461 4.22 -32.53 -18.16
CA GLU A 461 3.11 -32.68 -17.20
C GLU A 461 3.33 -31.80 -15.98
N LYS A 462 4.57 -31.73 -15.48
CA LYS A 462 4.94 -30.82 -14.39
C LYS A 462 4.80 -29.36 -14.79
N SER A 463 5.21 -28.99 -16.00
CA SER A 463 5.01 -27.63 -16.53
C SER A 463 3.52 -27.26 -16.60
N SER A 464 2.68 -28.19 -17.07
CA SER A 464 1.22 -28.04 -17.10
C SER A 464 0.64 -27.83 -15.70
N MET A 465 1.02 -28.68 -14.74
CA MET A 465 0.56 -28.56 -13.36
C MET A 465 1.05 -27.26 -12.69
N LEU A 466 2.30 -26.83 -12.95
CA LEU A 466 2.81 -25.55 -12.46
C LEU A 466 1.99 -24.37 -12.96
N LEU A 467 1.63 -24.36 -14.25
CA LEU A 467 0.78 -23.32 -14.81
C LEU A 467 -0.59 -23.30 -14.11
N VAL A 468 -1.24 -24.46 -13.93
CA VAL A 468 -2.51 -24.57 -13.21
C VAL A 468 -2.37 -24.03 -11.78
N MET A 469 -1.35 -24.46 -11.04
CA MET A 469 -1.10 -24.00 -9.68
C MET A 469 -0.93 -22.47 -9.60
N ARG A 470 -0.19 -21.87 -10.55
CA ARG A 470 0.03 -20.42 -10.63
C ARG A 470 -1.27 -19.68 -10.91
N VAL A 471 -2.03 -20.09 -11.93
CA VAL A 471 -3.33 -19.47 -12.28
C VAL A 471 -4.28 -19.49 -11.08
N LEU A 472 -4.43 -20.64 -10.42
CA LEU A 472 -5.36 -20.77 -9.30
C LEU A 472 -4.90 -20.00 -8.06
N SER A 473 -3.59 -19.83 -7.85
CA SER A 473 -3.04 -19.07 -6.72
C SER A 473 -3.37 -17.56 -6.73
N ILE A 474 -3.88 -17.02 -7.85
CA ILE A 474 -4.35 -15.62 -7.93
C ILE A 474 -5.72 -15.46 -7.25
N VAL A 475 -6.46 -16.55 -7.06
CA VAL A 475 -7.79 -16.52 -6.47
C VAL A 475 -7.69 -16.59 -4.94
N PRO A 476 -8.38 -15.71 -4.19
CA PRO A 476 -8.45 -15.83 -2.74
C PRO A 476 -9.18 -17.12 -2.32
N LEU A 477 -8.55 -17.93 -1.47
CA LEU A 477 -9.18 -19.10 -0.86
C LEU A 477 -10.03 -18.69 0.35
N ASN A 478 -11.19 -19.32 0.55
CA ASN A 478 -12.09 -19.01 1.65
C ASN A 478 -11.69 -19.72 2.95
N PHE A 479 -11.18 -18.95 3.92
CA PHE A 479 -10.66 -19.46 5.18
C PHE A 479 -11.63 -19.34 6.37
N LYS A 480 -11.47 -20.26 7.33
CA LYS A 480 -11.89 -20.11 8.72
C LYS A 480 -10.87 -19.24 9.45
N ALA A 481 -11.29 -18.56 10.52
CA ALA A 481 -10.40 -17.70 11.31
C ALA A 481 -9.47 -18.55 12.21
N GLN A 482 -8.49 -19.22 11.60
CA GLN A 482 -7.54 -20.08 12.28
C GLN A 482 -6.17 -20.02 11.60
N PRO A 483 -5.07 -20.36 12.32
CA PRO A 483 -3.74 -20.45 11.72
C PRO A 483 -3.69 -21.46 10.56
N TRP A 484 -2.85 -21.17 9.56
CA TRP A 484 -2.60 -22.10 8.46
C TRP A 484 -1.75 -23.28 8.96
N SER A 485 -2.24 -24.50 8.70
CA SER A 485 -1.60 -25.76 9.13
C SER A 485 -1.19 -26.67 7.98
N ALA A 486 -1.49 -26.28 6.74
CA ALA A 486 -1.23 -27.08 5.55
C ALA A 486 0.20 -26.84 4.99
N PRO A 487 0.67 -27.66 4.04
CA PRO A 487 2.02 -27.52 3.49
C PRO A 487 2.29 -26.14 2.86
N LEU A 488 3.56 -25.73 2.86
CA LEU A 488 4.04 -24.54 2.17
C LEU A 488 4.63 -24.92 0.81
N SER A 489 4.46 -24.04 -0.18
CA SER A 489 5.08 -24.18 -1.51
C SER A 489 5.98 -22.98 -1.76
N ARG A 490 7.31 -23.22 -1.84
CA ARG A 490 8.28 -22.19 -2.20
C ARG A 490 8.11 -21.79 -3.67
N GLU A 491 7.75 -22.74 -4.52
CA GLU A 491 7.41 -22.51 -5.92
C GLU A 491 6.29 -21.46 -6.08
N LEU A 492 5.20 -21.61 -5.33
CA LEU A 492 4.12 -20.63 -5.34
C LEU A 492 4.46 -19.35 -4.57
N LEU A 493 5.34 -19.40 -3.57
CA LEU A 493 5.79 -18.20 -2.87
C LEU A 493 6.56 -17.27 -3.81
N VAL A 494 7.41 -17.81 -4.68
CA VAL A 494 8.11 -17.06 -5.74
C VAL A 494 7.08 -16.37 -6.65
N PHE A 495 6.10 -17.12 -7.15
CA PHE A 495 5.06 -16.53 -8.00
C PHE A 495 4.20 -15.49 -7.28
N ASN A 496 3.90 -15.70 -5.99
CA ASN A 496 3.14 -14.76 -5.17
C ASN A 496 3.83 -13.38 -5.06
N SER A 497 5.16 -13.32 -5.13
CA SER A 497 5.91 -12.06 -5.14
C SER A 497 5.53 -11.18 -6.34
N PHE A 498 5.35 -11.77 -7.53
CA PHE A 498 4.85 -11.07 -8.72
C PHE A 498 3.44 -10.53 -8.49
N VAL A 499 2.53 -11.40 -8.03
CA VAL A 499 1.11 -11.06 -7.80
C VAL A 499 0.98 -9.92 -6.79
N ARG A 500 1.70 -9.99 -5.66
CA ARG A 500 1.63 -8.96 -4.60
C ARG A 500 2.21 -7.63 -5.04
N SER A 501 3.37 -7.64 -5.71
CA SER A 501 3.98 -6.41 -6.21
C SER A 501 3.05 -5.68 -7.18
N LEU A 502 2.44 -6.42 -8.10
CA LEU A 502 1.45 -5.88 -9.04
C LEU A 502 0.19 -5.37 -8.35
N THR A 503 -0.42 -6.18 -7.48
CA THR A 503 -1.67 -5.85 -6.78
C THR A 503 -1.53 -4.54 -6.00
N ARG A 504 -0.43 -4.39 -5.24
CA ARG A 504 -0.15 -3.18 -4.45
C ARG A 504 0.07 -1.94 -5.32
N ALA A 505 0.76 -2.10 -6.44
CA ALA A 505 0.99 -1.00 -7.37
C ALA A 505 -0.31 -0.56 -8.05
N LEU A 506 -1.17 -1.50 -8.48
CA LEU A 506 -2.48 -1.19 -9.05
C LEU A 506 -3.43 -0.56 -8.02
N ARG A 507 -3.39 -1.04 -6.77
CA ARG A 507 -4.14 -0.43 -5.66
C ARG A 507 -3.73 1.02 -5.44
N THR A 508 -2.42 1.29 -5.40
CA THR A 508 -1.89 2.65 -5.26
C THR A 508 -2.33 3.52 -6.45
N LEU A 509 -2.33 2.99 -7.66
CA LEU A 509 -2.77 3.70 -8.86
C LEU A 509 -4.24 4.13 -8.75
N LEU A 510 -5.15 3.23 -8.35
CA LEU A 510 -6.58 3.54 -8.14
C LEU A 510 -6.81 4.64 -7.10
N GLU A 511 -6.11 4.56 -5.97
CA GLU A 511 -6.21 5.56 -4.90
C GLU A 511 -5.74 6.94 -5.39
N VAL A 512 -4.64 6.98 -6.14
CA VAL A 512 -4.12 8.21 -6.74
C VAL A 512 -5.03 8.73 -7.86
N THR A 513 -5.68 7.86 -8.64
CA THR A 513 -6.69 8.28 -9.62
C THR A 513 -7.87 9.00 -8.94
N SER A 514 -8.27 8.53 -7.75
CA SER A 514 -9.30 9.18 -6.93
C SER A 514 -8.85 10.55 -6.43
N LEU A 515 -7.62 10.65 -5.92
CA LEU A 515 -7.00 11.92 -5.52
C LEU A 515 -6.96 12.91 -6.71
N ASN A 516 -6.46 12.45 -7.85
CA ASN A 516 -6.33 13.24 -9.06
C ASN A 516 -7.68 13.82 -9.50
N MET A 517 -8.74 13.02 -9.48
CA MET A 517 -10.08 13.47 -9.84
C MET A 517 -10.62 14.58 -8.91
N LEU A 518 -10.39 14.47 -7.59
CA LEU A 518 -10.83 15.49 -6.64
C LEU A 518 -10.04 16.80 -6.77
N LEU A 519 -8.71 16.71 -6.91
CA LEU A 519 -7.85 17.89 -7.08
C LEU A 519 -8.06 18.61 -8.42
N ARG A 520 -8.53 17.89 -9.44
CA ARG A 520 -8.96 18.48 -10.72
C ARG A 520 -10.34 19.14 -10.65
N ASN A 521 -11.03 19.06 -9.51
CA ASN A 521 -12.41 19.52 -9.33
C ASN A 521 -13.41 18.81 -10.29
N ASP A 522 -13.07 17.60 -10.73
CA ASP A 522 -13.97 16.76 -11.53
C ASP A 522 -15.09 16.17 -10.66
N ALA A 523 -14.87 16.07 -9.35
CA ALA A 523 -15.84 15.64 -8.35
C ALA A 523 -15.96 16.68 -7.23
N ARG A 524 -17.13 16.75 -6.58
CA ARG A 524 -17.38 17.62 -5.43
C ARG A 524 -16.35 17.33 -4.33
N ARG A 525 -15.61 18.36 -3.89
CA ARG A 525 -14.55 18.24 -2.88
C ARG A 525 -15.05 18.10 -1.45
N ALA A 526 -16.11 18.82 -1.08
CA ALA A 526 -16.72 18.72 0.25
C ALA A 526 -17.56 17.43 0.37
N ARG A 527 -16.98 16.39 0.99
CA ARG A 527 -17.60 15.06 1.16
C ARG A 527 -17.25 14.44 2.50
N ASP A 528 -18.05 13.45 2.91
CA ASP A 528 -17.85 12.70 4.15
C ASP A 528 -17.62 11.20 3.91
N ASP A 529 -17.72 10.76 2.66
CA ASP A 529 -17.71 9.36 2.19
C ASP A 529 -16.36 8.91 1.59
N PHE A 530 -15.26 9.61 1.86
CA PHE A 530 -13.94 9.32 1.29
C PHE A 530 -13.45 7.88 1.53
N LEU A 531 -13.61 7.38 2.75
CA LEU A 531 -13.26 6.00 3.07
C LEU A 531 -14.18 5.01 2.33
N ASP A 532 -15.46 5.32 2.19
CA ASP A 532 -16.43 4.46 1.50
C ASP A 532 -16.12 4.39 -0.02
N ILE A 533 -15.61 5.47 -0.61
CA ILE A 533 -15.04 5.47 -1.97
C ILE A 533 -13.84 4.52 -2.03
N ALA A 534 -12.84 4.71 -1.16
CA ALA A 534 -11.64 3.89 -1.14
C ALA A 534 -11.91 2.39 -0.92
N LEU A 535 -12.92 2.06 -0.08
CA LEU A 535 -13.40 0.71 0.20
C LEU A 535 -14.32 0.14 -0.88
N SER A 536 -14.73 0.93 -1.88
CA SER A 536 -15.47 0.44 -3.04
C SER A 536 -14.54 0.12 -4.24
N LEU A 537 -13.29 0.58 -4.20
CA LEU A 537 -12.32 0.35 -5.28
C LEU A 537 -11.68 -1.06 -5.23
N PRO A 538 -11.29 -1.65 -6.38
CA PRO A 538 -10.63 -2.95 -6.47
C PRO A 538 -9.30 -3.10 -5.69
N PHE A 539 -8.78 -4.34 -5.63
CA PHE A 539 -7.45 -4.72 -5.13
C PHE A 539 -7.20 -4.43 -3.65
N GLN A 540 -8.20 -4.63 -2.79
CA GLN A 540 -8.09 -4.34 -1.36
C GLN A 540 -7.42 -5.43 -0.51
N THR A 541 -7.29 -6.63 -1.06
CA THR A 541 -6.77 -7.80 -0.35
C THR A 541 -5.66 -8.44 -1.17
N ASP A 542 -4.49 -8.60 -0.54
CA ASP A 542 -3.43 -9.45 -1.08
C ASP A 542 -3.92 -10.91 -1.08
N VAL A 543 -3.63 -11.64 -2.16
CA VAL A 543 -3.87 -13.09 -2.23
C VAL A 543 -2.69 -13.87 -1.67
N ASN A 544 -2.98 -15.02 -1.06
CA ASN A 544 -1.97 -15.96 -0.59
C ASN A 544 -1.84 -17.15 -1.55
N THR A 545 -0.89 -18.04 -1.28
CA THR A 545 -0.62 -19.21 -2.13
C THR A 545 -1.58 -20.38 -1.94
N GLY A 546 -2.52 -20.28 -0.98
CA GLY A 546 -3.28 -21.42 -0.47
C GLY A 546 -4.11 -22.13 -1.52
N PHE A 547 -4.72 -21.39 -2.47
CA PHE A 547 -5.54 -21.98 -3.52
C PHE A 547 -4.70 -22.84 -4.49
N GLY A 548 -3.52 -22.34 -4.90
CA GLY A 548 -2.59 -23.12 -5.72
C GLY A 548 -2.10 -24.38 -5.01
N VAL A 549 -1.88 -24.31 -3.69
CA VAL A 549 -1.51 -25.47 -2.87
C VAL A 549 -2.66 -26.48 -2.78
N LEU A 550 -3.91 -26.01 -2.63
CA LEU A 550 -5.10 -26.87 -2.65
C LEU A 550 -5.21 -27.64 -3.97
N ALA A 551 -5.07 -26.94 -5.10
CA ALA A 551 -5.09 -27.57 -6.42
C ALA A 551 -3.96 -28.60 -6.59
N LYS A 552 -2.75 -28.26 -6.11
CA LYS A 552 -1.60 -29.17 -6.10
C LYS A 552 -1.91 -30.45 -5.34
N VAL A 553 -2.44 -30.36 -4.12
CA VAL A 553 -2.76 -31.53 -3.29
C VAL A 553 -3.81 -32.40 -3.97
N TYR A 554 -4.87 -31.81 -4.52
CA TYR A 554 -5.89 -32.54 -5.26
C TYR A 554 -5.30 -33.33 -6.45
N LEU A 555 -4.55 -32.64 -7.32
CA LEU A 555 -3.99 -33.24 -8.54
C LEU A 555 -2.92 -34.31 -8.23
N ASP A 556 -2.06 -34.07 -7.24
CA ASP A 556 -1.08 -35.07 -6.80
C ASP A 556 -1.75 -36.27 -6.14
N ALA A 557 -2.78 -36.06 -5.32
CA ALA A 557 -3.52 -37.16 -4.68
C ALA A 557 -4.19 -38.04 -5.74
N LEU A 558 -4.87 -37.43 -6.71
CA LEU A 558 -5.49 -38.16 -7.82
C LEU A 558 -4.46 -38.95 -8.64
N THR A 559 -3.34 -38.32 -8.98
CA THR A 559 -2.26 -38.98 -9.73
C THR A 559 -1.66 -40.14 -8.93
N HIS A 560 -1.48 -39.98 -7.62
CA HIS A 560 -0.98 -41.02 -6.75
C HIS A 560 -1.93 -42.22 -6.67
N ILE A 561 -3.24 -41.96 -6.50
CA ILE A 561 -4.28 -43.00 -6.47
C ILE A 561 -4.34 -43.74 -7.80
N ASN A 562 -4.15 -43.02 -8.92
CA ASN A 562 -4.10 -43.59 -10.26
C ASN A 562 -2.71 -44.17 -10.63
N GLY A 563 -2.04 -44.82 -9.68
CA GLY A 563 -0.78 -45.53 -9.94
C GLY A 563 0.40 -44.64 -10.36
N ARG A 564 0.43 -43.38 -9.90
CA ARG A 564 1.41 -42.35 -10.29
C ARG A 564 1.38 -41.99 -11.78
N GLN A 565 0.25 -42.22 -12.44
CA GLN A 565 0.00 -41.83 -13.82
C GLN A 565 -1.16 -40.85 -13.88
N ARG A 566 -1.12 -39.91 -14.83
CA ARG A 566 -2.24 -39.00 -15.05
C ARG A 566 -3.48 -39.78 -15.48
N VAL A 567 -4.65 -39.26 -15.13
CA VAL A 567 -5.92 -39.73 -15.69
C VAL A 567 -6.00 -39.23 -17.14
N THR A 568 -6.31 -40.12 -18.08
CA THR A 568 -6.47 -39.78 -19.51
C THR A 568 -7.91 -39.84 -19.97
N ASP A 569 -8.72 -40.72 -19.39
CA ASP A 569 -10.16 -40.83 -19.63
C ASP A 569 -10.94 -40.53 -18.33
N PRO A 570 -11.72 -39.44 -18.27
CA PRO A 570 -12.51 -39.10 -17.08
C PRO A 570 -13.60 -40.12 -16.74
N ASN A 571 -13.99 -40.99 -17.69
CA ASN A 571 -15.05 -41.98 -17.54
C ASN A 571 -14.53 -43.42 -17.38
N ALA A 572 -13.21 -43.62 -17.30
CA ALA A 572 -12.64 -44.94 -17.07
C ALA A 572 -13.05 -45.49 -15.70
N GLU A 573 -13.07 -46.82 -15.60
CA GLU A 573 -13.44 -47.54 -14.38
C GLU A 573 -12.57 -47.11 -13.19
N GLY A 574 -13.19 -46.86 -12.04
CA GLY A 574 -12.51 -46.42 -10.82
C GLY A 574 -12.08 -44.94 -10.76
N VAL A 575 -12.06 -44.20 -11.89
CA VAL A 575 -11.62 -42.79 -11.92
C VAL A 575 -12.51 -41.89 -11.07
N ARG A 576 -13.82 -42.11 -11.09
CA ARG A 576 -14.78 -41.33 -10.29
C ARG A 576 -14.52 -41.49 -8.79
N GLU A 577 -14.24 -42.71 -8.36
CA GLU A 577 -13.91 -43.03 -6.96
C GLU A 577 -12.57 -42.42 -6.58
N ALA A 578 -11.56 -42.51 -7.46
CA ALA A 578 -10.25 -41.88 -7.25
C ALA A 578 -10.34 -40.35 -7.09
N LYS A 579 -11.18 -39.67 -7.89
CA LYS A 579 -11.48 -38.23 -7.73
C LYS A 579 -12.15 -37.94 -6.38
N GLY A 580 -13.12 -38.79 -5.98
CA GLY A 580 -13.79 -38.71 -4.69
C GLY A 580 -12.80 -38.79 -3.52
N LEU A 581 -11.91 -39.77 -3.53
CA LEU A 581 -10.86 -39.98 -2.53
C LEU A 581 -9.83 -38.84 -2.50
N ALA A 582 -9.43 -38.32 -3.68
CA ALA A 582 -8.53 -37.16 -3.75
C ALA A 582 -9.14 -35.91 -3.08
N LEU A 583 -10.45 -35.71 -3.23
CA LEU A 583 -11.17 -34.64 -2.55
C LEU A 583 -11.28 -34.85 -1.03
N GLU A 584 -11.46 -36.10 -0.58
CA GLU A 584 -11.44 -36.45 0.86
C GLU A 584 -10.08 -36.11 1.49
N ILE A 585 -8.98 -36.45 0.81
CA ILE A 585 -7.62 -36.10 1.24
C ILE A 585 -7.47 -34.58 1.38
N CYS A 586 -8.05 -33.79 0.46
CA CYS A 586 -8.05 -32.33 0.59
C CYS A 586 -8.85 -31.85 1.82
N GLU A 587 -10.01 -32.46 2.10
CA GLU A 587 -10.82 -32.11 3.28
C GLU A 587 -10.06 -32.37 4.60
N GLU A 588 -9.35 -33.48 4.68
CA GLU A 588 -8.52 -33.84 5.84
C GLU A 588 -7.29 -32.92 5.98
N THR A 589 -6.66 -32.54 4.85
CA THR A 589 -5.46 -31.70 4.85
C THR A 589 -5.77 -30.24 5.17
N PHE A 590 -6.89 -29.71 4.67
CA PHE A 590 -7.22 -28.29 4.72
C PHE A 590 -8.37 -27.97 5.68
N LEU A 591 -8.22 -28.34 6.95
CA LEU A 591 -9.22 -28.12 8.01
C LEU A 591 -9.68 -26.66 8.14
N GLY A 592 -8.82 -25.71 7.78
CA GLY A 592 -9.07 -24.27 7.82
C GLY A 592 -9.76 -23.69 6.60
N VAL A 593 -10.01 -24.47 5.56
CA VAL A 593 -10.71 -24.02 4.36
C VAL A 593 -12.20 -24.32 4.51
N ARG A 594 -13.05 -23.40 4.03
CA ARG A 594 -14.51 -23.59 4.02
C ARG A 594 -14.92 -24.31 2.75
N GLU A 595 -15.75 -25.35 2.87
CA GLU A 595 -16.31 -26.10 1.73
C GLU A 595 -15.26 -26.52 0.67
N VAL A 596 -14.26 -27.31 1.08
CA VAL A 596 -13.06 -27.63 0.28
C VAL A 596 -13.40 -28.12 -1.14
N ARG A 597 -14.36 -29.03 -1.30
CA ARG A 597 -14.80 -29.53 -2.63
C ARG A 597 -15.27 -28.42 -3.55
N ARG A 598 -16.11 -27.50 -3.02
CA ARG A 598 -16.61 -26.35 -3.78
C ARG A 598 -15.50 -25.37 -4.14
N GLU A 599 -14.50 -25.21 -3.27
CA GLU A 599 -13.32 -24.40 -3.57
C GLU A 599 -12.48 -25.04 -4.70
N VAL A 600 -12.28 -26.36 -4.71
CA VAL A 600 -11.59 -27.04 -5.81
C VAL A 600 -12.33 -26.81 -7.14
N GLU A 601 -13.64 -27.03 -7.17
CA GLU A 601 -14.47 -26.77 -8.36
C GLU A 601 -14.43 -25.29 -8.79
N ARG A 602 -14.46 -24.37 -7.82
CA ARG A 602 -14.33 -22.92 -8.08
C ARG A 602 -13.00 -22.60 -8.73
N GLY A 603 -11.91 -23.23 -8.30
CA GLY A 603 -10.61 -23.09 -8.95
C GLY A 603 -10.69 -23.46 -10.44
N PHE A 604 -11.21 -24.64 -10.75
CA PHE A 604 -11.28 -25.07 -12.15
C PHE A 604 -12.24 -24.25 -13.00
N ARG A 605 -13.31 -23.68 -12.44
CA ARG A 605 -14.10 -22.65 -13.14
C ARG A 605 -13.29 -21.38 -13.44
N PHE A 606 -12.42 -20.95 -12.54
CA PHE A 606 -11.52 -19.83 -12.81
C PHE A 606 -10.53 -20.15 -13.93
N TRP A 607 -10.02 -21.38 -13.96
CA TRP A 607 -9.17 -21.85 -15.05
C TRP A 607 -9.89 -21.74 -16.41
N ASP A 608 -11.16 -22.17 -16.50
CA ASP A 608 -11.95 -22.04 -17.74
C ASP A 608 -12.10 -20.58 -18.19
N VAL A 609 -12.34 -19.68 -17.25
CA VAL A 609 -12.43 -18.23 -17.49
C VAL A 609 -11.11 -17.70 -18.04
N CYS A 610 -9.98 -18.08 -17.43
CA CYS A 610 -8.64 -17.67 -17.86
C CYS A 610 -8.27 -18.25 -19.23
N LEU A 611 -8.55 -19.53 -19.48
CA LEU A 611 -8.32 -20.18 -20.77
C LEU A 611 -9.12 -19.51 -21.88
N GLY A 612 -10.40 -19.21 -21.64
CA GLY A 612 -11.23 -18.45 -22.57
C GLY A 612 -10.65 -17.08 -22.89
N ALA A 613 -10.12 -16.38 -21.88
CA ALA A 613 -9.46 -15.10 -22.08
C ALA A 613 -8.16 -15.20 -22.89
N VAL A 614 -7.33 -16.23 -22.65
CA VAL A 614 -6.09 -16.48 -23.42
C VAL A 614 -6.41 -16.83 -24.87
N ARG A 615 -7.40 -17.70 -25.12
CA ARG A 615 -7.88 -18.02 -26.48
C ARG A 615 -8.29 -16.74 -27.22
N ARG A 616 -9.06 -15.87 -26.54
CA ARG A 616 -9.49 -14.59 -27.12
C ARG A 616 -8.35 -13.65 -27.45
N LEU A 617 -7.32 -13.58 -26.60
CA LEU A 617 -6.11 -12.81 -26.91
C LEU A 617 -5.33 -13.43 -28.07
N GLY A 618 -5.31 -14.76 -28.20
CA GLY A 618 -4.66 -15.48 -29.28
C GLY A 618 -5.31 -15.20 -30.64
N GLU A 619 -6.65 -15.20 -30.70
CA GLU A 619 -7.42 -14.83 -31.91
C GLU A 619 -7.08 -13.43 -32.43
N GLU A 620 -6.77 -12.49 -31.52
CA GLU A 620 -6.46 -11.10 -31.85
C GLU A 620 -4.95 -10.83 -31.98
N GLY A 621 -4.10 -11.85 -31.83
CA GLY A 621 -2.64 -11.70 -31.87
C GLY A 621 -2.06 -10.85 -30.74
N ALA A 622 -2.81 -10.71 -29.64
CA ALA A 622 -2.47 -9.86 -28.50
C ALA A 622 -1.69 -10.59 -27.38
N VAL A 623 -1.34 -11.86 -27.60
CA VAL A 623 -0.51 -12.68 -26.72
C VAL A 623 0.46 -13.51 -27.56
N LEU A 624 1.62 -13.85 -26.99
CA LEU A 624 2.58 -14.74 -27.64
C LEU A 624 1.95 -16.12 -27.88
N ARG A 625 2.15 -16.67 -29.08
CA ARG A 625 1.63 -17.99 -29.48
C ARG A 625 2.01 -19.09 -28.49
N GLU A 626 3.24 -19.07 -28.00
CA GLU A 626 3.77 -20.02 -27.02
C GLU A 626 2.96 -20.06 -25.72
N VAL A 627 2.43 -18.91 -25.28
CA VAL A 627 1.57 -18.86 -24.09
C VAL A 627 0.26 -19.57 -24.38
N GLY A 628 -0.37 -19.30 -25.53
CA GLY A 628 -1.58 -20.01 -25.95
C GLY A 628 -1.39 -21.53 -25.99
N GLU A 629 -0.29 -21.98 -26.60
CA GLU A 629 0.07 -23.40 -26.68
C GLU A 629 0.26 -24.05 -25.30
N GLN A 630 0.90 -23.36 -24.35
CA GLN A 630 1.03 -23.85 -22.98
C GLN A 630 -0.32 -24.01 -22.28
N PHE A 631 -1.24 -23.07 -22.49
CA PHE A 631 -2.59 -23.16 -21.91
C PHE A 631 -3.40 -24.32 -22.50
N GLU A 632 -3.33 -24.55 -23.81
CA GLU A 632 -4.00 -25.68 -24.45
C GLU A 632 -3.39 -27.02 -24.02
N ALA A 633 -2.05 -27.11 -23.91
CA ALA A 633 -1.38 -28.30 -23.41
C ALA A 633 -1.77 -28.61 -21.96
N ALA A 634 -1.80 -27.57 -21.11
CA ALA A 634 -2.23 -27.70 -19.73
C ALA A 634 -3.71 -28.08 -19.62
N GLU A 635 -4.57 -27.58 -20.50
CA GLU A 635 -5.97 -27.99 -20.55
C GLU A 635 -6.15 -29.44 -20.94
N ALA A 636 -5.44 -29.89 -21.98
CA ALA A 636 -5.48 -31.29 -22.41
C ALA A 636 -4.99 -32.25 -21.31
N TRP A 637 -4.03 -31.80 -20.49
CA TRP A 637 -3.56 -32.54 -19.32
C TRP A 637 -4.59 -32.50 -18.16
N LEU A 638 -5.18 -31.33 -17.89
CA LEU A 638 -6.05 -31.11 -16.75
C LEU A 638 -7.47 -31.68 -16.94
N GLY A 639 -8.02 -31.60 -18.16
CA GLY A 639 -9.42 -31.92 -18.48
C GLY A 639 -9.93 -33.23 -17.87
N PRO A 640 -9.26 -34.38 -18.10
CA PRO A 640 -9.66 -35.66 -17.54
C PRO A 640 -9.58 -35.74 -16.00
N MET A 641 -8.74 -34.90 -15.37
CA MET A 641 -8.44 -34.92 -13.93
C MET A 641 -9.37 -34.04 -13.09
N ARG A 642 -10.22 -33.22 -13.71
CA ARG A 642 -11.17 -32.33 -13.01
C ARG A 642 -12.22 -33.13 -12.23
N PRO A 643 -12.66 -32.66 -11.04
CA PRO A 643 -13.61 -33.35 -10.17
C PRO A 643 -15.01 -33.53 -10.79
#